data_AF-A0A811RXV3-F1
#
_entry.id   AF-A0A811RXV3-F1
#
_cell.length_a   1.000
_cell.length_b   1.000
_cell.length_c   1.000
_cell.angle_alpha   90.00
_cell.angle_beta   90.00
_cell.angle_gamma   90.00
#
_symmetry.space_group_name_H-M   'P 1'
#
loop_
_entity.id
_entity.type
_entity.pdbx_description
1 polymer ?
#
loop_
_entity_poly.entity_id
_entity_poly.type
_entity_poly.pdbx_seq_one_letter_code
_entity_poly.pdbx_strand_id
1 'polypeptide(L)'
;MGYFEQVTPEGPETNQHDEQRSIRLHAFSDLSHVPAATFIYLLKDCYGYGTNKATSKFKILMQLVKVALHNGPQPGPFTYVVQCMYIVPLLGKTYSEGFSHMLTSSLRHLKSVESVQKDFLEAKHLAVQLVLDILDSVVPHENRILIKLLETFEIELRDVAHALYGSELDDDDLMKAREHLRQQVKRCMESESNAVAVALITRFSIQCCDESFIIKLIENNQLEIAEECATFMGKEMISLVIQKYLDIKMLKSANKLVKEHELTEEFPDVSYLYKESLVKKLAEKGCWDIAETRAKKETKLLEYLVYLAMEAGYMEKVDELCQRYSLESYVDSLVPEKVFCVSDYLDLKKLDVEEIVWVDEINGLLNATSNIEACKIIGMDCEWRPNFEKNTKPSKVSIIQIASDKVAFIFDLIKLYEDDPKALDSCLRRIMCSSKILKLGYDIQCDLHQLMQSYGELECFQSYEMLLDMQKLFKGVTGGLSGLSKEILGAGLNKSRRNSNWEQRPLTQNQKEYAALDAVVLVHIFHEHMRRQAQFGVSEGNKVEWKSHVVSCHSTHLARNNSTASCDTPGHQLIQLTVFCRATFVGPSRISIRTLKFGWVPKSSLRPHSWGLTLRPPFYRDDGSSPASLFRPCKLHFCATRKGHSMDLGGKGIGRAALARELSIPIDEIEDGNRDQLCQ
;
A
#
# COMPACT_ATOMS: atom_id res chain seq x y z
N MET A 1 22.78 1.11 16.09
CA MET A 1 23.20 0.29 17.24
C MET A 1 22.19 0.51 18.34
N GLY A 2 21.50 -0.54 18.79
CA GLY A 2 20.60 -0.53 19.94
C GLY A 2 21.16 -1.49 20.98
N TYR A 3 21.29 -0.99 22.20
CA TYR A 3 21.89 -1.60 23.39
C TYR A 3 21.61 -3.11 23.54
N PHE A 4 22.68 -3.91 23.62
CA PHE A 4 22.64 -5.22 24.25
C PHE A 4 22.90 -5.01 25.74
N GLU A 5 21.92 -5.33 26.58
CA GLU A 5 22.08 -5.38 28.04
C GLU A 5 23.20 -6.36 28.40
N GLN A 6 24.13 -5.90 29.24
CA GLN A 6 25.07 -6.76 29.95
C GLN A 6 24.28 -7.62 30.94
N VAL A 7 24.33 -8.94 30.77
CA VAL A 7 23.79 -9.90 31.74
C VAL A 7 24.92 -10.32 32.68
N THR A 8 24.77 -10.01 33.97
CA THR A 8 25.59 -10.52 35.08
C THR A 8 25.35 -12.02 35.30
N PRO A 9 26.35 -12.77 35.82
CA PRO A 9 26.33 -14.23 35.82
C PRO A 9 25.58 -14.78 37.04
N GLU A 10 24.46 -15.46 36.81
CA GLU A 10 23.85 -16.34 37.82
C GLU A 10 23.42 -17.68 37.20
N GLY A 11 23.93 -18.78 37.77
CA GLY A 11 23.34 -20.13 37.69
C GLY A 11 23.79 -21.03 36.53
N PRO A 12 24.29 -22.26 36.81
CA PRO A 12 24.82 -23.16 35.78
C PRO A 12 23.70 -24.03 35.20
N GLU A 13 22.86 -23.48 34.33
CA GLU A 13 21.96 -24.29 33.51
C GLU A 13 21.97 -23.82 32.05
N THR A 14 22.47 -24.71 31.17
CA THR A 14 22.32 -24.72 29.70
C THR A 14 23.30 -23.90 28.82
N ASN A 15 24.59 -24.22 28.89
CA ASN A 15 25.65 -23.73 27.98
C ASN A 15 25.49 -24.07 26.47
N GLN A 16 24.52 -24.91 26.04
CA GLN A 16 24.38 -25.23 24.61
C GLN A 16 23.68 -24.13 23.79
N HIS A 17 22.76 -23.37 24.42
CA HIS A 17 22.03 -22.31 23.73
C HIS A 17 22.85 -21.03 23.56
N ASP A 18 23.71 -20.72 24.54
CA ASP A 18 24.62 -19.57 24.48
C ASP A 18 25.83 -19.82 23.57
N GLU A 19 26.38 -21.04 23.54
CA GLU A 19 27.44 -21.38 22.57
C GLU A 19 26.96 -21.25 21.12
N GLN A 20 25.78 -21.78 20.78
CA GLN A 20 25.22 -21.63 19.43
C GLN A 20 24.93 -20.17 19.07
N ARG A 21 24.48 -19.35 20.03
CA ARG A 21 24.18 -17.93 19.81
C ARG A 21 25.46 -17.10 19.64
N SER A 22 26.50 -17.42 20.42
CA SER A 22 27.83 -16.80 20.32
C SER A 22 28.56 -17.19 19.03
N ILE A 23 28.49 -18.47 18.63
CA ILE A 23 29.01 -18.95 17.33
C ILE A 23 28.29 -18.26 16.16
N ARG A 24 26.96 -18.07 16.26
CA ARG A 24 26.18 -17.36 15.23
C ARG A 24 26.61 -15.90 15.10
N LEU A 25 26.80 -15.17 16.20
CA LEU A 25 27.28 -13.77 16.16
C LEU A 25 28.73 -13.67 15.64
N HIS A 26 29.60 -14.60 16.04
CA HIS A 26 31.00 -14.63 15.59
C HIS A 26 31.13 -14.99 14.10
N ALA A 27 30.29 -15.89 13.57
CA ALA A 27 30.32 -16.31 12.17
C ALA A 27 29.86 -15.24 11.17
N PHE A 28 29.10 -14.22 11.59
CA PHE A 28 28.81 -13.03 10.78
C PHE A 28 29.81 -11.89 11.03
N SER A 29 30.69 -12.03 12.03
CA SER A 29 31.69 -11.02 12.37
C SER A 29 33.02 -11.29 11.68
N ASP A 30 33.34 -12.55 11.36
CA ASP A 30 34.56 -12.92 10.62
C ASP A 30 34.25 -14.00 9.57
N LEU A 31 34.42 -13.64 8.29
CA LEU A 31 34.22 -14.51 7.15
C LEU A 31 35.54 -15.05 6.55
N SER A 32 36.70 -14.76 7.14
CA SER A 32 38.02 -15.08 6.58
C SER A 32 38.22 -16.57 6.30
N HIS A 33 37.54 -17.44 7.04
CA HIS A 33 37.64 -18.89 6.93
C HIS A 33 36.28 -19.59 6.76
N VAL A 34 35.21 -18.84 6.50
CA VAL A 34 33.87 -19.39 6.34
C VAL A 34 33.62 -19.66 4.86
N PRO A 35 33.36 -20.91 4.43
CA PRO A 35 32.98 -21.17 3.04
C PRO A 35 31.62 -20.58 2.70
N ALA A 36 31.44 -20.13 1.46
CA ALA A 36 30.17 -19.58 0.96
C ALA A 36 28.96 -20.48 1.25
N ALA A 37 29.12 -21.81 1.12
CA ALA A 37 28.06 -22.78 1.44
C ALA A 37 27.63 -22.73 2.92
N THR A 38 28.61 -22.65 3.82
CA THR A 38 28.38 -22.54 5.25
C THR A 38 27.69 -21.23 5.59
N PHE A 39 28.13 -20.13 4.99
CA PHE A 39 27.50 -18.83 5.19
C PHE A 39 26.05 -18.77 4.71
N ILE A 40 25.75 -19.31 3.53
CA ILE A 40 24.38 -19.40 3.01
C ILE A 40 23.50 -20.29 3.90
N TYR A 41 24.05 -21.37 4.45
CA TYR A 41 23.34 -22.20 5.42
C TYR A 41 23.04 -21.44 6.72
N LEU A 42 24.01 -20.71 7.27
CA LEU A 42 23.84 -19.89 8.46
C LEU A 42 22.80 -18.78 8.25
N LEU A 43 22.80 -18.13 7.07
CA LEU A 43 21.78 -17.14 6.72
C LEU A 43 20.36 -17.76 6.72
N LYS A 44 20.22 -18.97 6.18
CA LYS A 44 18.95 -19.69 6.19
C LYS A 44 18.50 -20.03 7.61
N ASP A 45 19.39 -20.55 8.45
CA ASP A 45 19.08 -20.90 9.84
C ASP A 45 18.66 -19.67 10.65
N CYS A 46 19.40 -18.56 10.50
CA CYS A 46 19.08 -17.30 11.17
C CYS A 46 17.74 -16.72 10.72
N TYR A 47 17.38 -16.85 9.44
CA TYR A 47 16.06 -16.42 8.95
C TYR A 47 14.93 -17.25 9.55
N GLY A 48 15.14 -18.57 9.70
CA GLY A 48 14.17 -19.48 10.31
C GLY A 48 13.93 -19.21 11.80
N TYR A 49 14.90 -18.62 12.50
CA TYR A 49 14.86 -18.43 13.95
C TYR A 49 14.07 -17.17 14.39
N GLY A 50 13.40 -17.25 15.56
CA GLY A 50 12.72 -16.12 16.23
C GLY A 50 11.27 -15.85 15.82
N THR A 51 10.57 -15.03 16.60
CA THR A 51 9.13 -14.68 16.43
C THR A 51 8.87 -13.36 15.69
N ASN A 52 9.93 -12.64 15.32
CA ASN A 52 9.83 -11.37 14.60
C ASN A 52 9.13 -11.53 13.24
N LYS A 53 8.43 -10.48 12.79
CA LYS A 53 7.88 -10.42 11.43
C LYS A 53 9.01 -10.57 10.39
N ALA A 54 8.72 -11.23 9.26
CA ALA A 54 9.69 -11.54 8.21
C ALA A 54 10.50 -10.31 7.74
N THR A 55 9.85 -9.16 7.58
CA THR A 55 10.48 -7.90 7.18
C THR A 55 11.52 -7.41 8.19
N SER A 56 11.25 -7.54 9.49
CA SER A 56 12.21 -7.15 10.54
C SER A 56 13.41 -8.09 10.58
N LYS A 57 13.18 -9.40 10.41
CA LYS A 57 14.28 -10.39 10.28
C LYS A 57 15.16 -10.09 9.08
N PHE A 58 14.56 -9.77 7.93
CA PHE A 58 15.28 -9.45 6.71
C PHE A 58 16.14 -8.19 6.85
N LYS A 59 15.64 -7.13 7.49
CA LYS A 59 16.42 -5.91 7.77
C LYS A 59 17.63 -6.18 8.67
N ILE A 60 17.47 -6.99 9.71
CA ILE A 60 18.56 -7.37 10.62
C ILE A 60 19.62 -8.19 9.86
N LEU A 61 19.19 -9.20 9.10
CA LEU A 61 20.11 -10.02 8.31
C LEU A 61 20.87 -9.21 7.27
N MET A 62 20.21 -8.27 6.59
CA MET A 62 20.87 -7.35 5.66
C MET A 62 21.98 -6.56 6.35
N GLN A 63 21.75 -6.04 7.56
CA GLN A 63 22.79 -5.34 8.32
C GLN A 63 23.95 -6.25 8.68
N LEU A 64 23.66 -7.49 9.12
CA LEU A 64 24.70 -8.48 9.42
C LEU A 64 25.54 -8.83 8.19
N VAL A 65 24.91 -9.04 7.03
CA VAL A 65 25.62 -9.31 5.76
C VAL A 65 26.51 -8.12 5.39
N LYS A 66 26.03 -6.87 5.51
CA LYS A 66 26.84 -5.68 5.23
C LYS A 66 28.09 -5.60 6.11
N VAL A 67 27.95 -5.85 7.42
CA VAL A 67 29.09 -5.88 8.36
C VAL A 67 30.05 -7.02 8.01
N ALA A 68 29.52 -8.22 7.75
CA ALA A 68 30.31 -9.39 7.41
C ALA A 68 31.16 -9.19 6.15
N LEU A 69 30.59 -8.56 5.11
CA LEU A 69 31.31 -8.25 3.87
C LEU A 69 32.35 -7.12 4.05
N HIS A 70 32.11 -6.18 4.97
CA HIS A 70 33.08 -5.13 5.29
C HIS A 70 34.32 -5.68 6.01
N ASN A 71 34.18 -6.78 6.75
CA ASN A 71 35.24 -7.42 7.51
C ASN A 71 36.18 -8.29 6.65
N GLY A 72 36.18 -8.15 5.32
CA GLY A 72 37.16 -8.73 4.42
C GLY A 72 37.10 -10.26 4.30
N PRO A 73 35.98 -10.85 3.82
CA PRO A 73 35.93 -12.28 3.51
C PRO A 73 37.02 -12.68 2.50
N GLN A 74 37.51 -13.92 2.58
CA GLN A 74 38.43 -14.48 1.59
C GLN A 74 37.65 -15.23 0.49
N PRO A 75 37.98 -15.07 -0.81
CA PRO A 75 39.12 -14.34 -1.37
C PRO A 75 38.91 -12.81 -1.48
N GLY A 76 37.67 -12.35 -1.34
CA GLY A 76 37.27 -10.95 -1.31
C GLY A 76 35.74 -10.82 -1.33
N PRO A 77 35.14 -9.71 -0.88
CA PRO A 77 33.69 -9.59 -0.71
C PRO A 77 32.88 -9.73 -2.00
N PHE A 78 33.38 -9.25 -3.14
CA PHE A 78 32.68 -9.41 -4.42
C PHE A 78 32.74 -10.85 -4.90
N THR A 79 33.93 -11.46 -4.94
CA THR A 79 34.08 -12.86 -5.34
C THR A 79 33.30 -13.79 -4.43
N TYR A 80 33.36 -13.54 -3.12
CA TYR A 80 32.62 -14.30 -2.12
C TYR A 80 31.10 -14.25 -2.35
N VAL A 81 30.57 -13.07 -2.70
CA VAL A 81 29.14 -12.94 -3.03
C VAL A 81 28.80 -13.68 -4.33
N VAL A 82 29.62 -13.62 -5.38
CA VAL A 82 29.37 -14.39 -6.61
C VAL A 82 29.36 -15.90 -6.33
N GLN A 83 30.28 -16.40 -5.49
CA GLN A 83 30.27 -17.80 -5.05
C GLN A 83 28.99 -18.16 -4.28
N CYS A 84 28.53 -17.27 -3.41
CA CYS A 84 27.25 -17.42 -2.73
C CYS A 84 26.07 -17.53 -3.71
N MET A 85 26.08 -16.74 -4.80
CA MET A 85 25.00 -16.75 -5.80
C MET A 85 24.85 -18.10 -6.53
N TYR A 86 25.92 -18.88 -6.70
CA TYR A 86 25.80 -20.25 -7.24
C TYR A 86 25.08 -21.21 -6.30
N ILE A 87 25.08 -20.93 -4.99
CA ILE A 87 24.58 -21.82 -3.95
C ILE A 87 23.14 -21.48 -3.56
N VAL A 88 22.79 -20.18 -3.54
CA VAL A 88 21.48 -19.68 -3.10
C VAL A 88 20.28 -20.37 -3.78
N PRO A 89 20.28 -20.62 -5.11
CA PRO A 89 19.18 -21.33 -5.78
C PRO A 89 18.90 -22.74 -5.24
N LEU A 90 19.93 -23.40 -4.69
CA LEU A 90 19.82 -24.74 -4.10
C LEU A 90 18.99 -24.76 -2.81
N LEU A 91 18.73 -23.60 -2.19
CA LEU A 91 17.91 -23.48 -0.99
C LEU A 91 16.39 -23.56 -1.28
N GLY A 92 15.99 -23.48 -2.56
CA GLY A 92 14.61 -23.44 -3.00
C GLY A 92 14.05 -22.02 -3.16
N LYS A 93 12.94 -21.91 -3.92
CA LYS A 93 12.35 -20.62 -4.33
C LYS A 93 12.04 -19.66 -3.17
N THR A 94 11.64 -20.19 -2.01
CA THR A 94 11.28 -19.39 -0.83
C THR A 94 12.41 -18.51 -0.30
N TYR A 95 13.66 -18.93 -0.45
CA TYR A 95 14.83 -18.20 0.07
C TYR A 95 15.63 -17.52 -1.04
N SER A 96 15.67 -18.13 -2.23
CA SER A 96 16.55 -17.73 -3.33
C SER A 96 16.40 -16.25 -3.68
N GLU A 97 15.17 -15.84 -3.88
CA GLU A 97 14.80 -14.49 -4.26
C GLU A 97 15.32 -13.41 -3.29
N GLY A 98 14.99 -13.55 -2.00
CA GLY A 98 15.34 -12.59 -0.97
C GLY A 98 16.82 -12.57 -0.66
N PHE A 99 17.48 -13.74 -0.63
CA PHE A 99 18.91 -13.83 -0.33
C PHE A 99 19.77 -13.31 -1.49
N SER A 100 19.44 -13.64 -2.74
CA SER A 100 20.12 -13.06 -3.89
C SER A 100 19.99 -11.54 -3.91
N HIS A 101 18.79 -11.00 -3.62
CA HIS A 101 18.59 -9.56 -3.50
C HIS A 101 19.44 -8.93 -2.38
N MET A 102 19.49 -9.59 -1.22
CA MET A 102 20.22 -9.11 -0.05
C MET A 102 21.73 -9.03 -0.30
N LEU A 103 22.28 -10.11 -0.84
CA LEU A 103 23.71 -10.23 -1.13
C LEU A 103 24.13 -9.22 -2.21
N THR A 104 23.42 -9.14 -3.34
CA THR A 104 23.70 -8.15 -4.41
C THR A 104 23.59 -6.71 -3.88
N SER A 105 22.53 -6.38 -3.13
CA SER A 105 22.34 -5.03 -2.60
C SER A 105 23.39 -4.63 -1.56
N SER A 106 23.99 -5.59 -0.86
CA SER A 106 25.02 -5.32 0.14
C SER A 106 26.36 -4.91 -0.47
N LEU A 107 26.61 -5.24 -1.74
CA LEU A 107 27.85 -4.88 -2.46
C LEU A 107 27.92 -3.40 -2.86
N ARG A 108 26.77 -2.72 -3.03
CA ARG A 108 26.72 -1.34 -3.57
C ARG A 108 27.59 -0.33 -2.78
N HIS A 109 27.74 -0.52 -1.48
CA HIS A 109 28.50 0.40 -0.61
C HIS A 109 30.00 0.08 -0.53
N LEU A 110 30.44 -1.05 -1.07
CA LEU A 110 31.84 -1.50 -0.98
C LEU A 110 32.67 -1.11 -2.21
N LYS A 111 32.04 -0.60 -3.27
CA LYS A 111 32.70 -0.20 -4.52
C LYS A 111 33.69 0.95 -4.36
N SER A 112 33.53 1.82 -3.37
CA SER A 112 34.39 3.00 -3.15
C SER A 112 35.66 2.70 -2.36
N VAL A 113 35.91 1.44 -1.99
CA VAL A 113 37.05 1.04 -1.16
C VAL A 113 38.18 0.53 -2.06
N GLU A 114 39.27 1.30 -2.18
CA GLU A 114 40.42 0.98 -3.05
C GLU A 114 40.99 -0.42 -2.81
N SER A 115 41.01 -0.89 -1.56
CA SER A 115 41.55 -2.21 -1.20
C SER A 115 40.78 -3.39 -1.81
N VAL A 116 39.58 -3.16 -2.33
CA VAL A 116 38.68 -4.20 -2.87
C VAL A 116 38.62 -4.16 -4.40
N GLN A 117 39.24 -3.18 -5.05
CA GLN A 117 39.16 -2.99 -6.49
C GLN A 117 39.76 -4.15 -7.30
N LYS A 118 40.79 -4.81 -6.77
CA LYS A 118 41.37 -6.04 -7.36
C LYS A 118 40.37 -7.20 -7.32
N ASP A 119 39.76 -7.44 -6.16
CA ASP A 119 38.71 -8.46 -6.00
C ASP A 119 37.50 -8.17 -6.90
N PHE A 120 37.13 -6.90 -7.08
CA PHE A 120 36.05 -6.52 -7.99
C PHE A 120 36.33 -6.97 -9.43
N LEU A 121 37.55 -6.77 -9.94
CA LEU A 121 37.90 -7.17 -11.31
C LEU A 121 37.89 -8.70 -11.49
N GLU A 122 38.44 -9.43 -10.51
CA GLU A 122 38.39 -10.90 -10.50
C GLU A 122 36.94 -11.42 -10.40
N ALA A 123 36.15 -10.82 -9.53
CA ALA A 123 34.73 -11.14 -9.36
C ALA A 123 33.90 -10.81 -10.59
N LYS A 124 34.26 -9.77 -11.36
CA LYS A 124 33.57 -9.37 -12.59
C LYS A 124 33.57 -10.52 -13.60
N HIS A 125 34.71 -11.19 -13.80
CA HIS A 125 34.79 -12.36 -14.68
C HIS A 125 33.88 -13.51 -14.23
N LEU A 126 33.86 -13.80 -12.92
CA LEU A 126 32.98 -14.83 -12.36
C LEU A 126 31.49 -14.44 -12.45
N ALA A 127 31.17 -13.16 -12.29
CA ALA A 127 29.82 -12.64 -12.43
C ALA A 127 29.32 -12.74 -13.88
N VAL A 128 30.19 -12.51 -14.87
CA VAL A 128 29.85 -12.74 -16.29
C VAL A 128 29.53 -14.21 -16.53
N GLN A 129 30.35 -15.13 -16.03
CA GLN A 129 30.08 -16.55 -16.17
C GLN A 129 28.74 -16.94 -15.52
N LEU A 130 28.46 -16.42 -14.32
CA LEU A 130 27.19 -16.63 -13.64
C LEU A 130 26.01 -16.08 -14.46
N VAL A 131 26.13 -14.90 -15.07
CA VAL A 131 25.09 -14.33 -15.93
C VAL A 131 24.84 -15.23 -17.14
N LEU A 132 25.89 -15.73 -17.80
CA LEU A 132 25.76 -16.67 -18.91
C LEU A 132 25.10 -17.98 -18.47
N ASP A 133 25.50 -18.52 -17.31
CA ASP A 133 24.90 -19.73 -16.75
C ASP A 133 23.41 -19.53 -16.40
N ILE A 134 23.00 -18.33 -15.98
CA ILE A 134 21.58 -17.99 -15.75
C ILE A 134 20.83 -17.89 -17.09
N LEU A 135 21.40 -17.23 -18.10
CA LEU A 135 20.80 -17.13 -19.44
C LEU A 135 20.60 -18.50 -20.09
N ASP A 136 21.58 -19.39 -19.94
CA ASP A 136 21.50 -20.78 -20.42
C ASP A 136 20.65 -21.70 -19.52
N SER A 137 19.98 -21.13 -18.50
CA SER A 137 19.13 -21.86 -17.55
C SER A 137 19.86 -22.97 -16.77
N VAL A 138 21.19 -22.89 -16.66
CA VAL A 138 22.03 -23.79 -15.86
C VAL A 138 21.89 -23.47 -14.37
N VAL A 139 21.86 -22.17 -14.02
CA VAL A 139 21.68 -21.70 -12.65
C VAL A 139 20.31 -21.00 -12.52
N PRO A 140 19.35 -21.55 -11.74
CA PRO A 140 17.99 -21.03 -11.72
C PRO A 140 17.84 -19.82 -10.79
N HIS A 141 18.22 -18.64 -11.28
CA HIS A 141 17.88 -17.35 -10.66
C HIS A 141 16.67 -16.70 -11.33
N GLU A 142 16.02 -15.80 -10.61
CA GLU A 142 14.98 -14.95 -11.18
C GLU A 142 15.55 -13.87 -12.08
N ASN A 143 14.81 -13.51 -13.12
CA ASN A 143 15.11 -12.46 -14.10
C ASN A 143 15.65 -11.16 -13.49
N ARG A 144 15.04 -10.69 -12.39
CA ARG A 144 15.46 -9.46 -11.71
C ARG A 144 16.84 -9.53 -11.06
N ILE A 145 17.29 -10.73 -10.68
CA ILE A 145 18.64 -10.93 -10.11
C ILE A 145 19.68 -10.84 -11.21
N LEU A 146 19.38 -11.38 -12.40
CA LEU A 146 20.24 -11.24 -13.57
C LEU A 146 20.47 -9.76 -13.92
N ILE A 147 19.40 -8.95 -13.98
CA ILE A 147 19.50 -7.51 -14.23
C ILE A 147 20.39 -6.83 -13.17
N LYS A 148 20.18 -7.16 -11.89
CA LYS A 148 21.00 -6.64 -10.79
C LYS A 148 22.47 -7.05 -10.88
N LEU A 149 22.77 -8.24 -11.38
CA LEU A 149 24.16 -8.69 -11.58
C LEU A 149 24.83 -7.88 -12.69
N LEU A 150 24.15 -7.67 -13.82
CA LEU A 150 24.63 -6.83 -14.92
C LEU A 150 24.97 -5.40 -14.45
N GLU A 151 24.08 -4.80 -13.65
CA GLU A 151 24.27 -3.46 -13.08
C GLU A 151 25.36 -3.42 -12.00
N THR A 152 25.34 -4.37 -11.05
CA THR A 152 26.25 -4.37 -9.90
C THR A 152 27.69 -4.58 -10.33
N PHE A 153 27.94 -5.41 -11.33
CA PHE A 153 29.29 -5.72 -11.82
C PHE A 153 29.68 -4.92 -13.07
N GLU A 154 28.82 -3.99 -13.53
CA GLU A 154 29.09 -3.13 -14.68
C GLU A 154 29.56 -3.94 -15.90
N ILE A 155 28.85 -5.04 -16.18
CA ILE A 155 29.23 -5.98 -17.23
C ILE A 155 29.06 -5.32 -18.60
N GLU A 156 30.11 -5.35 -19.40
CA GLU A 156 30.19 -4.82 -20.76
C GLU A 156 30.38 -5.95 -21.78
N LEU A 157 30.16 -5.64 -23.06
CA LEU A 157 30.28 -6.63 -24.15
C LEU A 157 31.68 -7.27 -24.19
N ARG A 158 32.72 -6.52 -23.86
CA ARG A 158 34.10 -7.02 -23.81
C ARG A 158 34.29 -8.09 -22.75
N ASP A 159 33.65 -7.95 -21.58
CA ASP A 159 33.75 -8.95 -20.52
C ASP A 159 33.04 -10.25 -20.93
N VAL A 160 31.91 -10.14 -21.63
CA VAL A 160 31.19 -11.30 -22.19
C VAL A 160 32.03 -12.01 -23.25
N ALA A 161 32.63 -11.27 -24.18
CA ALA A 161 33.51 -11.84 -25.20
C ALA A 161 34.72 -12.54 -24.55
N HIS A 162 35.30 -11.93 -23.51
CA HIS A 162 36.40 -12.52 -22.77
C HIS A 162 36.02 -13.86 -22.10
N ALA A 163 34.83 -13.95 -21.51
CA ALA A 163 34.36 -15.19 -20.90
C ALA A 163 34.09 -16.31 -21.92
N LEU A 164 33.64 -15.96 -23.13
CA LEU A 164 33.33 -16.93 -24.19
C LEU A 164 34.55 -17.39 -24.99
N TYR A 165 35.50 -16.48 -25.25
CA TYR A 165 36.58 -16.70 -26.23
C TYR A 165 38.00 -16.52 -25.66
N GLY A 166 38.16 -15.91 -24.49
CA GLY A 166 39.45 -15.77 -23.81
C GLY A 166 40.08 -14.37 -23.89
N SER A 167 41.39 -14.29 -23.62
CA SER A 167 42.10 -13.03 -23.32
C SER A 167 42.58 -12.22 -24.53
N GLU A 168 42.78 -12.84 -25.68
CA GLU A 168 43.19 -12.16 -26.92
C GLU A 168 41.96 -11.97 -27.80
N LEU A 169 41.28 -10.83 -27.65
CA LEU A 169 40.05 -10.52 -28.38
C LEU A 169 40.36 -9.72 -29.64
N ASP A 170 39.86 -10.18 -30.78
CA ASP A 170 39.77 -9.39 -32.01
C ASP A 170 38.34 -8.83 -32.20
N ASP A 171 38.15 -8.01 -33.24
CA ASP A 171 36.84 -7.44 -33.55
C ASP A 171 35.81 -8.53 -33.97
N ASP A 172 36.29 -9.67 -34.48
CA ASP A 172 35.43 -10.81 -34.87
C ASP A 172 34.84 -11.50 -33.64
N ASP A 173 35.60 -11.64 -32.55
CA ASP A 173 35.14 -12.22 -31.29
C ASP A 173 34.13 -11.31 -30.57
N LEU A 174 34.29 -9.99 -30.65
CA LEU A 174 33.28 -9.04 -30.15
C LEU A 174 31.97 -9.14 -30.95
N MET A 175 32.06 -9.34 -32.27
CA MET A 175 30.89 -9.55 -33.12
C MET A 175 30.19 -10.89 -32.83
N LYS A 176 30.95 -11.97 -32.64
CA LYS A 176 30.40 -13.29 -32.24
C LYS A 176 29.73 -13.22 -30.87
N ALA A 177 30.33 -12.53 -29.89
CA ALA A 177 29.74 -12.34 -28.57
C ALA A 177 28.42 -11.56 -28.65
N ARG A 178 28.38 -10.50 -29.47
CA ARG A 178 27.14 -9.74 -29.72
C ARG A 178 26.07 -10.60 -30.37
N GLU A 179 26.43 -11.45 -31.34
CA GLU A 179 25.49 -12.37 -31.97
C GLU A 179 25.00 -13.45 -30.99
N HIS A 180 25.87 -13.96 -30.11
CA HIS A 180 25.46 -14.86 -29.05
C HIS A 180 24.42 -14.21 -28.12
N LEU A 181 24.67 -12.99 -27.66
CA LEU A 181 23.69 -12.24 -26.86
C LEU A 181 22.40 -11.95 -27.63
N ARG A 182 22.48 -11.64 -28.93
CA ARG A 182 21.29 -11.47 -29.80
C ARG A 182 20.42 -12.72 -29.79
N GLN A 183 21.01 -13.91 -29.84
CA GLN A 183 20.27 -15.17 -29.76
C GLN A 183 19.62 -15.37 -28.38
N GLN A 184 20.33 -15.02 -27.30
CA GLN A 184 19.77 -15.09 -25.94
C GLN A 184 18.61 -14.10 -25.75
N VAL A 185 18.70 -12.90 -26.31
CA VAL A 185 17.60 -11.92 -26.27
C VAL A 185 16.36 -12.47 -26.97
N LYS A 186 16.51 -13.08 -28.16
CA LYS A 186 15.39 -13.71 -28.85
C LYS A 186 14.71 -14.79 -28.01
N ARG A 187 15.49 -15.66 -27.34
CA ARG A 187 14.97 -16.66 -26.40
C ARG A 187 14.23 -16.02 -25.21
N CYS A 188 14.74 -14.90 -24.70
CA CYS A 188 14.08 -14.15 -23.62
C CYS A 188 12.72 -13.58 -24.08
N MET A 189 12.64 -13.06 -25.30
CA MET A 189 11.38 -12.56 -25.89
C MET A 189 10.36 -13.70 -26.12
N GLU A 190 10.83 -14.86 -26.59
CA GLU A 190 9.99 -16.06 -26.79
C GLU A 190 9.46 -16.63 -25.47
N SER A 191 10.23 -16.51 -24.38
CA SER A 191 9.86 -16.98 -23.03
C SER A 191 9.17 -15.91 -22.18
N GLU A 192 8.73 -14.80 -22.77
CA GLU A 192 8.07 -13.66 -22.10
C GLU A 192 8.90 -13.02 -20.97
N SER A 193 10.22 -13.25 -20.96
CA SER A 193 11.19 -12.64 -20.06
C SER A 193 11.61 -11.25 -20.56
N ASN A 194 10.63 -10.39 -20.85
CA ASN A 194 10.81 -9.14 -21.56
C ASN A 194 11.71 -8.13 -20.83
N ALA A 195 11.69 -8.09 -19.50
CA ALA A 195 12.57 -7.23 -18.71
C ALA A 195 14.06 -7.58 -18.90
N VAL A 196 14.38 -8.87 -19.01
CA VAL A 196 15.76 -9.33 -19.28
C VAL A 196 16.14 -9.03 -20.72
N ALA A 197 15.23 -9.28 -21.66
CA ALA A 197 15.44 -8.95 -23.07
C ALA A 197 15.81 -7.47 -23.24
N VAL A 198 14.99 -6.56 -22.71
CA VAL A 198 15.22 -5.11 -22.81
C VAL A 198 16.51 -4.70 -22.09
N ALA A 199 16.77 -5.20 -20.87
CA ALA A 199 18.02 -4.90 -20.17
C ALA A 199 19.27 -5.32 -20.96
N LEU A 200 19.26 -6.47 -21.63
CA LEU A 200 20.36 -6.90 -22.50
C LEU A 200 20.48 -6.01 -23.75
N ILE A 201 19.35 -5.62 -24.34
CA ILE A 201 19.29 -4.76 -25.52
C ILE A 201 19.88 -3.38 -25.22
N THR A 202 19.42 -2.74 -24.16
CA THR A 202 19.84 -1.40 -23.77
C THR A 202 21.29 -1.37 -23.31
N ARG A 203 21.71 -2.37 -22.53
CA ARG A 203 23.07 -2.44 -21.98
C ARG A 203 24.15 -2.74 -23.03
N PHE A 204 23.86 -3.64 -23.98
CA PHE A 204 24.84 -4.10 -24.98
C PHE A 204 24.60 -3.53 -26.39
N SER A 205 23.66 -2.59 -26.52
CA SER A 205 23.27 -1.96 -27.77
C SER A 205 22.91 -2.96 -28.89
N ILE A 206 22.06 -3.93 -28.57
CA ILE A 206 21.67 -5.01 -29.49
C ILE A 206 20.43 -4.59 -30.30
N GLN A 207 20.58 -4.47 -31.62
CA GLN A 207 19.48 -4.10 -32.52
C GLN A 207 18.56 -5.27 -32.85
N CYS A 208 17.67 -5.66 -31.93
CA CYS A 208 16.70 -6.74 -32.16
C CYS A 208 15.25 -6.41 -31.79
N CYS A 209 14.97 -5.17 -31.37
CA CYS A 209 13.60 -4.70 -31.18
C CYS A 209 13.07 -4.05 -32.45
N ASP A 210 11.78 -4.22 -32.68
CA ASP A 210 11.01 -3.51 -33.69
C ASP A 210 9.74 -2.92 -33.06
N GLU A 211 8.98 -2.18 -33.87
CA GLU A 211 7.69 -1.61 -33.47
C GLU A 211 6.73 -2.67 -32.91
N SER A 212 6.72 -3.87 -33.51
CA SER A 212 5.80 -4.95 -33.11
C SER A 212 6.05 -5.42 -31.68
N PHE A 213 7.32 -5.46 -31.27
CA PHE A 213 7.70 -5.81 -29.91
C PHE A 213 7.21 -4.78 -28.88
N ILE A 214 7.39 -3.48 -29.16
CA ILE A 214 6.91 -2.40 -28.28
C ILE A 214 5.38 -2.46 -28.14
N ILE A 215 4.66 -2.65 -29.24
CA ILE A 215 3.19 -2.78 -29.20
C ILE A 215 2.79 -3.97 -28.32
N LYS A 216 3.43 -5.13 -28.46
CA LYS A 216 3.19 -6.31 -27.62
C LYS A 216 3.45 -6.04 -26.14
N LEU A 217 4.46 -5.23 -25.79
CA LEU A 217 4.72 -4.85 -24.40
C LEU A 217 3.60 -3.97 -23.82
N ILE A 218 3.09 -3.02 -24.60
CA ILE A 218 1.98 -2.15 -24.19
C ILE A 218 0.70 -2.98 -23.99
N GLU A 219 0.39 -3.90 -24.92
CA GLU A 219 -0.76 -4.80 -24.83
C GLU A 219 -0.70 -5.70 -23.58
N ASN A 220 0.50 -6.13 -23.18
CA ASN A 220 0.74 -6.90 -21.97
C ASN A 220 0.84 -6.05 -20.69
N ASN A 221 0.54 -4.74 -20.76
CA ASN A 221 0.62 -3.79 -19.64
C ASN A 221 2.03 -3.70 -19.02
N GLN A 222 3.07 -3.90 -19.83
CA GLN A 222 4.49 -3.76 -19.46
C GLN A 222 5.03 -2.39 -19.90
N LEU A 223 4.41 -1.33 -19.37
CA LEU A 223 4.58 0.05 -19.84
C LEU A 223 6.00 0.59 -19.64
N GLU A 224 6.58 0.43 -18.45
CA GLU A 224 7.94 0.90 -18.14
C GLU A 224 8.99 0.24 -19.06
N ILE A 225 8.80 -1.04 -19.38
CA ILE A 225 9.69 -1.80 -20.27
C ILE A 225 9.54 -1.32 -21.72
N ALA A 226 8.31 -0.98 -22.13
CA ALA A 226 8.05 -0.41 -23.46
C ALA A 226 8.67 0.98 -23.61
N GLU A 227 8.58 1.82 -22.56
CA GLU A 227 9.18 3.14 -22.50
C GLU A 227 10.71 3.06 -22.63
N GLU A 228 11.37 2.20 -21.83
CA GLU A 228 12.82 1.99 -21.89
C GLU A 228 13.28 1.52 -23.29
N CYS A 229 12.54 0.58 -23.88
CA CYS A 229 12.83 0.09 -25.23
C CYS A 229 12.68 1.18 -26.30
N ALA A 230 11.63 2.01 -26.19
CA ALA A 230 11.41 3.12 -27.11
C ALA A 230 12.50 4.19 -26.99
N THR A 231 12.91 4.53 -25.76
CA THR A 231 14.01 5.47 -25.52
C THR A 231 15.31 4.99 -26.16
N PHE A 232 15.61 3.69 -26.08
CA PHE A 232 16.79 3.10 -26.71
C PHE A 232 16.72 3.14 -28.25
N MET A 233 15.56 2.87 -28.84
CA MET A 233 15.37 2.89 -30.30
C MET A 233 15.36 4.31 -30.88
N GLY A 234 15.04 5.31 -30.06
CA GLY A 234 15.10 6.72 -30.40
C GLY A 234 13.74 7.37 -30.58
N LYS A 235 13.78 8.65 -30.95
CA LYS A 235 12.64 9.57 -30.90
C LYS A 235 11.40 9.10 -31.68
N GLU A 236 11.57 8.47 -32.84
CA GLU A 236 10.45 7.96 -33.64
C GLU A 236 9.62 6.91 -32.89
N MET A 237 10.26 6.02 -32.13
CA MET A 237 9.56 5.00 -31.35
C MET A 237 8.90 5.59 -30.10
N ILE A 238 9.48 6.63 -29.50
CA ILE A 238 8.87 7.36 -28.39
C ILE A 238 7.56 8.01 -28.86
N SER A 239 7.57 8.67 -30.02
CA SER A 239 6.36 9.26 -30.62
C SER A 239 5.28 8.19 -30.90
N LEU A 240 5.69 6.99 -31.31
CA LEU A 240 4.77 5.85 -31.47
C LEU A 240 4.15 5.39 -30.15
N VAL A 241 4.94 5.26 -29.08
CA VAL A 241 4.44 4.92 -27.74
C VAL A 241 3.45 5.98 -27.24
N ILE A 242 3.78 7.27 -27.43
CA ILE A 242 2.89 8.38 -27.06
C ILE A 242 1.57 8.26 -27.82
N GLN A 243 1.61 8.05 -29.14
CA GLN A 243 0.40 7.89 -29.95
C GLN A 243 -0.45 6.71 -29.45
N LYS A 244 0.18 5.56 -29.18
CA LYS A 244 -0.53 4.40 -28.61
C LYS A 244 -1.15 4.72 -27.25
N TYR A 245 -0.46 5.43 -26.38
CA TYR A 245 -1.00 5.88 -25.09
C TYR A 245 -2.21 6.80 -25.26
N LEU A 246 -2.23 7.66 -26.28
CA LEU A 246 -3.40 8.48 -26.61
C LEU A 246 -4.58 7.62 -27.06
N ASP A 247 -4.34 6.64 -27.94
CA ASP A 247 -5.37 5.71 -28.45
C ASP A 247 -6.05 4.94 -27.29
N ILE A 248 -5.26 4.47 -26.29
CA ILE A 248 -5.77 3.77 -25.11
C ILE A 248 -6.19 4.70 -23.95
N LYS A 249 -6.22 6.02 -24.17
CA LYS A 249 -6.59 7.06 -23.18
C LYS A 249 -5.71 7.09 -21.91
N MET A 250 -4.45 6.68 -22.02
CA MET A 250 -3.43 6.78 -20.95
C MET A 250 -2.74 8.15 -20.94
N LEU A 251 -3.55 9.21 -20.77
CA LEU A 251 -3.13 10.61 -20.92
C LEU A 251 -2.05 11.04 -19.91
N LYS A 252 -2.00 10.43 -18.71
CA LYS A 252 -0.96 10.73 -17.71
C LYS A 252 0.42 10.28 -18.21
N SER A 253 0.52 9.03 -18.68
CA SER A 253 1.77 8.47 -19.16
C SER A 253 2.22 9.15 -20.46
N ALA A 254 1.28 9.45 -21.37
CA ALA A 254 1.57 10.24 -22.57
C ALA A 254 2.15 11.62 -22.23
N ASN A 255 1.51 12.37 -21.32
CA ASN A 255 2.00 13.68 -20.89
C ASN A 255 3.34 13.62 -20.13
N LYS A 256 3.62 12.52 -19.43
CA LYS A 256 4.92 12.29 -18.79
C LYS A 256 6.02 12.16 -19.85
N LEU A 257 5.85 11.25 -20.81
CA LEU A 257 6.84 11.02 -21.88
C LEU A 257 7.08 12.26 -22.74
N VAL A 258 6.02 13.00 -23.09
CA VAL A 258 6.15 14.26 -23.85
C VAL A 258 7.04 15.26 -23.13
N LYS A 259 6.94 15.35 -21.79
CA LYS A 259 7.78 16.25 -20.99
C LYS A 259 9.21 15.76 -20.85
N GLU A 260 9.40 14.47 -20.57
CA GLU A 260 10.73 13.88 -20.36
C GLU A 260 11.60 13.92 -21.62
N HIS A 261 10.99 13.85 -22.80
CA HIS A 261 11.68 13.87 -24.09
C HIS A 261 11.52 15.18 -24.88
N GLU A 262 11.02 16.24 -24.24
CA GLU A 262 10.83 17.57 -24.84
C GLU A 262 10.02 17.59 -26.15
N LEU A 263 9.06 16.67 -26.31
CA LEU A 263 8.24 16.49 -27.53
C LEU A 263 6.98 17.37 -27.55
N THR A 264 7.03 18.54 -26.91
CA THR A 264 5.84 19.40 -26.75
C THR A 264 5.39 20.00 -28.09
N GLU A 265 6.32 20.22 -29.04
CA GLU A 265 5.99 20.73 -30.38
C GLU A 265 5.28 19.69 -31.25
N GLU A 266 5.62 18.40 -31.11
CA GLU A 266 4.99 17.30 -31.85
C GLU A 266 3.62 16.93 -31.28
N PHE A 267 3.44 17.13 -29.97
CA PHE A 267 2.24 16.74 -29.24
C PHE A 267 1.68 17.91 -28.39
N PRO A 268 1.31 19.04 -29.02
CA PRO A 268 0.89 20.24 -28.29
C PRO A 268 -0.37 20.03 -27.45
N ASP A 269 -1.27 19.15 -27.92
CA ASP A 269 -2.58 18.95 -27.30
C ASP A 269 -2.55 17.99 -26.11
N VAL A 270 -1.49 17.18 -25.94
CA VAL A 270 -1.47 16.10 -24.93
C VAL A 270 -1.54 16.63 -23.50
N SER A 271 -0.85 17.74 -23.23
CA SER A 271 -0.89 18.42 -21.95
C SER A 271 -2.31 18.94 -21.64
N TYR A 272 -2.97 19.51 -22.63
CA TYR A 272 -4.35 20.00 -22.51
C TYR A 272 -5.32 18.84 -22.29
N LEU A 273 -5.29 17.80 -23.13
CA LEU A 273 -6.15 16.61 -23.03
C LEU A 273 -6.03 15.93 -21.66
N TYR A 274 -4.81 15.83 -21.12
CA TYR A 274 -4.59 15.31 -19.78
C TYR A 274 -5.27 16.16 -18.69
N LYS A 275 -5.11 17.49 -18.75
CA LYS A 275 -5.76 18.41 -17.79
C LYS A 275 -7.28 18.39 -17.93
N GLU A 276 -7.80 18.39 -19.15
CA GLU A 276 -9.22 18.26 -19.47
C GLU A 276 -9.81 16.98 -18.85
N SER A 277 -9.13 15.85 -19.02
CA SER A 277 -9.54 14.57 -18.41
C SER A 277 -9.57 14.60 -16.88
N LEU A 278 -8.64 15.32 -16.23
CA LEU A 278 -8.64 15.49 -14.78
C LEU A 278 -9.81 16.37 -14.31
N VAL A 279 -10.05 17.49 -15.00
CA VAL A 279 -11.18 18.40 -14.72
C VAL A 279 -12.50 17.64 -14.86
N LYS A 280 -12.67 16.88 -15.95
CA LYS A 280 -13.85 16.04 -16.17
C LYS A 280 -14.09 15.05 -15.02
N LYS A 281 -13.05 14.31 -14.61
CA LYS A 281 -13.16 13.33 -13.51
C LYS A 281 -13.52 13.95 -12.17
N LEU A 282 -13.15 15.21 -11.94
CA LEU A 282 -13.51 15.95 -10.72
C LEU A 282 -14.95 16.47 -10.79
N ALA A 283 -15.36 17.00 -11.94
CA ALA A 283 -16.72 17.44 -12.20
C ALA A 283 -17.74 16.28 -12.09
N GLU A 284 -17.44 15.11 -12.67
CA GLU A 284 -18.26 13.89 -12.55
C GLU A 284 -18.43 13.43 -11.09
N LYS A 285 -17.51 13.79 -10.20
CA LYS A 285 -17.59 13.53 -8.76
C LYS A 285 -18.26 14.69 -7.99
N GLY A 286 -18.74 15.73 -8.67
CA GLY A 286 -19.33 16.92 -8.07
C GLY A 286 -18.32 17.83 -7.34
N CYS A 287 -17.03 17.69 -7.60
CA CYS A 287 -15.95 18.40 -6.90
C CYS A 287 -15.58 19.69 -7.61
N TRP A 288 -16.57 20.57 -7.79
CA TRP A 288 -16.47 21.72 -8.69
C TRP A 288 -15.38 22.73 -8.30
N ASP A 289 -15.20 23.01 -7.01
CA ASP A 289 -14.19 23.99 -6.53
C ASP A 289 -12.75 23.52 -6.80
N ILE A 290 -12.52 22.22 -6.70
CA ILE A 290 -11.23 21.58 -6.95
C ILE A 290 -10.96 21.51 -8.46
N ALA A 291 -12.01 21.24 -9.26
CA ALA A 291 -11.94 21.29 -10.71
C ALA A 291 -11.62 22.71 -11.20
N GLU A 292 -12.27 23.72 -10.62
CA GLU A 292 -12.05 25.14 -10.88
C GLU A 292 -10.61 25.56 -10.56
N THR A 293 -10.09 25.16 -9.40
CA THR A 293 -8.69 25.46 -9.00
C THR A 293 -7.68 24.92 -10.02
N ARG A 294 -7.96 23.74 -10.61
CA ARG A 294 -7.11 23.15 -11.66
C ARG A 294 -7.29 23.82 -13.02
N ALA A 295 -8.49 24.31 -13.34
CA ALA A 295 -8.81 24.96 -14.60
C ALA A 295 -8.40 26.45 -14.64
N LYS A 296 -8.29 27.13 -13.48
CA LYS A 296 -8.11 28.59 -13.35
C LYS A 296 -7.03 29.23 -14.22
N LYS A 297 -5.97 28.48 -14.56
CA LYS A 297 -4.85 29.00 -15.39
C LYS A 297 -5.16 29.04 -16.88
N GLU A 298 -6.19 28.33 -17.35
CA GLU A 298 -6.49 28.14 -18.77
C GLU A 298 -7.98 28.39 -19.04
N THR A 299 -8.28 29.44 -19.80
CA THR A 299 -9.66 29.85 -20.11
C THR A 299 -10.48 28.73 -20.75
N LYS A 300 -9.89 27.95 -21.66
CA LYS A 300 -10.55 26.80 -22.32
C LYS A 300 -10.99 25.71 -21.33
N LEU A 301 -10.20 25.47 -20.26
CA LEU A 301 -10.58 24.50 -19.23
C LEU A 301 -11.70 25.03 -18.32
N LEU A 302 -11.76 26.35 -18.12
CA LEU A 302 -12.87 26.99 -17.39
C LEU A 302 -14.16 26.94 -18.20
N GLU A 303 -14.11 27.25 -19.50
CA GLU A 303 -15.22 27.08 -20.43
C GLU A 303 -15.73 25.63 -20.44
N TYR A 304 -14.82 24.67 -20.51
CA TYR A 304 -15.17 23.25 -20.42
C TYR A 304 -15.80 22.87 -19.07
N LEU A 305 -15.32 23.44 -17.96
CA LEU A 305 -15.90 23.22 -16.63
C LEU A 305 -17.32 23.79 -16.54
N VAL A 306 -17.57 24.96 -17.13
CA VAL A 306 -18.90 25.58 -17.23
C VAL A 306 -19.83 24.69 -18.03
N TYR A 307 -19.40 24.20 -19.19
CA TYR A 307 -20.16 23.25 -20.00
C TYR A 307 -20.53 21.98 -19.20
N LEU A 308 -19.57 21.40 -18.48
CA LEU A 308 -19.82 20.23 -17.63
C LEU A 308 -20.84 20.52 -16.51
N ALA A 309 -20.78 21.72 -15.90
CA ALA A 309 -21.74 22.12 -14.87
C ALA A 309 -23.16 22.31 -15.44
N MET A 310 -23.27 22.87 -16.65
CA MET A 310 -24.55 23.00 -17.36
C MET A 310 -25.15 21.62 -17.70
N GLU A 311 -24.38 20.74 -18.32
CA GLU A 311 -24.80 19.36 -18.65
C GLU A 311 -25.23 18.57 -17.41
N ALA A 312 -24.55 18.81 -16.28
CA ALA A 312 -24.90 18.17 -15.01
C ALA A 312 -26.10 18.83 -14.29
N GLY A 313 -26.64 19.94 -14.80
CA GLY A 313 -27.76 20.67 -14.21
C GLY A 313 -27.41 21.53 -12.99
N TYR A 314 -26.12 21.83 -12.77
CA TYR A 314 -25.63 22.64 -11.65
C TYR A 314 -25.67 24.14 -12.01
N MET A 315 -26.84 24.67 -12.35
CA MET A 315 -27.01 26.06 -12.84
C MET A 315 -26.46 27.11 -11.87
N GLU A 316 -26.60 26.91 -10.55
CA GLU A 316 -26.00 27.82 -9.59
C GLU A 316 -24.46 27.90 -9.69
N LYS A 317 -23.80 26.77 -10.01
CA LYS A 317 -22.33 26.74 -10.17
C LYS A 317 -21.94 27.37 -11.51
N VAL A 318 -22.77 27.25 -12.53
CA VAL A 318 -22.62 27.96 -13.80
C VAL A 318 -22.62 29.46 -13.57
N ASP A 319 -23.63 29.97 -12.85
CA ASP A 319 -23.74 31.39 -12.51
C ASP A 319 -22.52 31.87 -11.71
N GLU A 320 -22.09 31.09 -10.72
CA GLU A 320 -20.92 31.38 -9.88
C GLU A 320 -19.63 31.47 -10.72
N LEU A 321 -19.41 30.52 -11.64
CA LEU A 321 -18.23 30.49 -12.52
C LEU A 321 -18.27 31.63 -13.54
N CYS A 322 -19.43 31.95 -14.11
CA CYS A 322 -19.59 33.05 -15.05
C CYS A 322 -19.26 34.38 -14.40
N GLN A 323 -19.87 34.68 -13.25
CA GLN A 323 -19.62 35.93 -12.52
C GLN A 323 -18.16 36.06 -12.07
N ARG A 324 -17.51 34.96 -11.68
CA ARG A 324 -16.13 34.99 -11.17
C ARG A 324 -15.09 35.18 -12.28
N TYR A 325 -15.34 34.64 -13.47
CA TYR A 325 -14.36 34.64 -14.58
C TYR A 325 -14.81 35.43 -15.81
N SER A 326 -15.92 36.14 -15.73
CA SER A 326 -16.53 36.91 -16.83
C SER A 326 -16.81 36.06 -18.08
N LEU A 327 -17.42 34.88 -17.88
CA LEU A 327 -17.72 33.89 -18.94
C LEU A 327 -19.18 33.96 -19.43
N GLU A 328 -19.89 35.06 -19.16
CA GLU A 328 -21.31 35.21 -19.50
C GLU A 328 -21.55 35.08 -21.03
N SER A 329 -20.67 35.70 -21.82
CA SER A 329 -20.71 35.63 -23.30
C SER A 329 -20.59 34.20 -23.85
N TYR A 330 -19.86 33.31 -23.15
CA TYR A 330 -19.72 31.91 -23.54
C TYR A 330 -21.00 31.11 -23.27
N VAL A 331 -21.63 31.31 -22.11
CA VAL A 331 -22.90 30.64 -21.79
C VAL A 331 -24.03 31.12 -22.69
N ASP A 332 -24.08 32.41 -22.99
CA ASP A 332 -25.04 32.99 -23.93
C ASP A 332 -24.91 32.39 -25.34
N SER A 333 -23.70 31.94 -25.72
CA SER A 333 -23.46 31.24 -26.99
C SER A 333 -23.93 29.77 -27.00
N LEU A 334 -24.09 29.16 -25.83
CA LEU A 334 -24.44 27.73 -25.67
C LEU A 334 -25.94 27.49 -25.43
N VAL A 335 -26.70 28.49 -24.99
CA VAL A 335 -28.10 28.34 -24.58
C VAL A 335 -29.06 29.13 -25.47
N PRO A 336 -29.87 28.48 -26.33
CA PRO A 336 -31.13 29.05 -26.82
C PRO A 336 -32.10 29.23 -25.63
N GLU A 337 -32.77 30.39 -25.58
CA GLU A 337 -33.59 30.89 -24.46
C GLU A 337 -34.24 29.84 -23.50
N LYS A 338 -33.86 29.96 -22.22
CA LYS A 338 -34.60 29.61 -20.99
C LYS A 338 -35.33 28.26 -20.96
N VAL A 339 -34.65 27.23 -20.44
CA VAL A 339 -35.29 26.13 -19.70
C VAL A 339 -35.00 26.32 -18.21
N PHE A 340 -35.86 27.09 -17.52
CA PHE A 340 -35.92 27.06 -16.05
C PHE A 340 -36.71 25.81 -15.65
N CYS A 341 -36.01 24.75 -15.22
CA CYS A 341 -36.67 23.67 -14.48
C CYS A 341 -36.97 24.16 -13.07
N VAL A 342 -38.25 24.30 -12.74
CA VAL A 342 -38.76 24.55 -11.39
C VAL A 342 -38.26 23.42 -10.49
N SER A 343 -37.51 23.75 -9.43
CA SER A 343 -36.80 22.77 -8.62
C SER A 343 -37.75 21.94 -7.73
N ASP A 344 -37.74 20.62 -7.91
CA ASP A 344 -38.39 19.61 -7.03
C ASP A 344 -37.69 19.43 -5.66
N TYR A 345 -36.83 20.38 -5.26
CA TYR A 345 -36.06 20.32 -4.02
C TYR A 345 -36.78 21.01 -2.86
N LEU A 346 -36.45 20.54 -1.65
CA LEU A 346 -36.88 21.14 -0.40
C LEU A 346 -36.14 22.46 -0.19
N ASP A 347 -36.86 23.46 0.34
CA ASP A 347 -36.35 24.79 0.65
C ASP A 347 -36.68 25.09 2.12
N LEU A 348 -35.81 25.81 2.81
CA LEU A 348 -35.97 26.21 4.21
C LEU A 348 -37.28 26.95 4.45
N LYS A 349 -37.74 27.74 3.47
CA LYS A 349 -39.05 28.42 3.53
C LYS A 349 -40.23 27.44 3.61
N LYS A 350 -40.14 26.27 2.95
CA LYS A 350 -41.18 25.23 3.01
C LYS A 350 -41.20 24.51 4.36
N LEU A 351 -40.11 24.58 5.12
CA LEU A 351 -39.98 24.00 6.45
C LEU A 351 -40.26 25.02 7.57
N ASP A 352 -40.69 26.23 7.23
CA ASP A 352 -40.94 27.33 8.18
C ASP A 352 -39.75 27.58 9.12
N VAL A 353 -38.52 27.54 8.59
CA VAL A 353 -37.31 27.92 9.33
C VAL A 353 -37.27 29.43 9.47
N GLU A 354 -37.16 29.90 10.71
CA GLU A 354 -37.20 31.31 11.07
C GLU A 354 -35.81 31.94 10.99
N GLU A 355 -34.77 31.22 11.38
CA GLU A 355 -33.42 31.79 11.51
C GLU A 355 -32.30 30.78 11.27
N ILE A 356 -31.24 31.24 10.58
CA ILE A 356 -29.93 30.58 10.51
C ILE A 356 -28.93 31.43 11.28
N VAL A 357 -28.38 30.88 12.37
CA VAL A 357 -27.42 31.56 13.23
C VAL A 357 -26.02 31.00 12.95
N TRP A 358 -25.13 31.84 12.43
CA TRP A 358 -23.70 31.53 12.31
C TRP A 358 -23.02 31.77 13.66
N VAL A 359 -22.38 30.75 14.21
CA VAL A 359 -21.79 30.78 15.55
C VAL A 359 -20.29 30.63 15.44
N ASP A 360 -19.58 31.75 15.55
CA ASP A 360 -18.13 31.82 15.37
C ASP A 360 -17.44 32.65 16.47
N GLU A 361 -18.16 32.97 17.54
CA GLU A 361 -17.63 33.67 18.73
C GLU A 361 -18.14 33.01 20.02
N ILE A 362 -17.39 33.13 21.11
CA ILE A 362 -17.70 32.47 22.40
C ILE A 362 -19.04 32.92 23.01
N ASN A 363 -19.40 34.21 22.90
CA ASN A 363 -20.70 34.69 23.34
C ASN A 363 -21.84 34.08 22.50
N GLY A 364 -21.63 33.97 21.19
CA GLY A 364 -22.55 33.26 20.28
C GLY A 364 -22.70 31.79 20.65
N LEU A 365 -21.60 31.11 20.98
CA LEU A 365 -21.57 29.72 21.43
C LEU A 365 -22.39 29.52 22.72
N LEU A 366 -22.22 30.39 23.71
CA LEU A 366 -22.98 30.34 24.97
C LEU A 366 -24.48 30.57 24.75
N ASN A 367 -24.84 31.54 23.91
CA ASN A 367 -26.23 31.84 23.56
C ASN A 367 -26.86 30.67 22.79
N ALA A 368 -26.18 30.14 21.77
CA ALA A 368 -26.65 28.99 21.00
C ALA A 368 -26.85 27.77 21.90
N THR A 369 -25.89 27.49 22.80
CA THR A 369 -25.99 26.38 23.76
C THR A 369 -27.24 26.51 24.65
N SER A 370 -27.50 27.70 25.18
CA SER A 370 -28.65 27.95 26.05
C SER A 370 -29.98 27.80 25.31
N ASN A 371 -30.05 28.20 24.04
CA ASN A 371 -31.23 27.99 23.19
C ASN A 371 -31.45 26.50 22.90
N ILE A 372 -30.38 25.78 22.53
CA ILE A 372 -30.45 24.34 22.21
C ILE A 372 -30.86 23.51 23.43
N GLU A 373 -30.41 23.86 24.63
CA GLU A 373 -30.80 23.16 25.86
C GLU A 373 -32.30 23.25 26.19
N ALA A 374 -32.99 24.27 25.66
CA ALA A 374 -34.45 24.39 25.79
C ALA A 374 -35.21 23.49 24.80
N CYS A 375 -34.55 23.00 23.75
CA CYS A 375 -35.15 22.12 22.75
C CYS A 375 -35.31 20.69 23.29
N LYS A 376 -36.37 20.00 22.87
CA LYS A 376 -36.58 18.57 23.19
C LYS A 376 -35.95 17.64 22.15
N ILE A 377 -35.90 18.09 20.91
CA ILE A 377 -35.42 17.34 19.75
C ILE A 377 -34.55 18.29 18.94
N ILE A 378 -33.40 17.81 18.50
CA ILE A 378 -32.51 18.52 17.58
C ILE A 378 -32.03 17.61 16.46
N GLY A 379 -31.80 18.17 15.28
CA GLY A 379 -31.09 17.54 14.18
C GLY A 379 -29.63 17.97 14.17
N MET A 380 -28.74 17.06 13.76
CA MET A 380 -27.30 17.26 13.70
C MET A 380 -26.72 16.70 12.41
N ASP A 381 -25.79 17.45 11.85
CA ASP A 381 -24.98 17.06 10.69
C ASP A 381 -23.57 17.68 10.81
N CYS A 382 -22.65 17.30 9.92
CA CYS A 382 -21.29 17.87 9.87
C CYS A 382 -20.81 18.02 8.44
N GLU A 383 -19.98 19.04 8.20
CA GLU A 383 -19.37 19.26 6.88
C GLU A 383 -17.86 19.49 6.96
N TRP A 384 -17.14 18.92 6.00
CA TRP A 384 -15.69 19.02 5.88
C TRP A 384 -15.25 19.10 4.43
N ARG A 385 -14.13 19.76 4.18
CA ARG A 385 -13.56 19.85 2.83
C ARG A 385 -13.26 18.44 2.29
N PRO A 386 -13.74 18.05 1.11
CA PRO A 386 -13.47 16.73 0.58
C PRO A 386 -12.01 16.62 0.12
N ASN A 387 -11.34 15.53 0.50
CA ASN A 387 -9.94 15.29 0.15
C ASN A 387 -9.83 14.21 -0.94
N PHE A 388 -9.25 14.57 -2.09
CA PHE A 388 -9.07 13.67 -3.24
C PHE A 388 -7.60 13.48 -3.63
N GLU A 389 -6.69 14.06 -2.89
CA GLU A 389 -5.26 13.86 -3.10
C GLU A 389 -4.84 12.58 -2.38
N LYS A 390 -4.18 11.68 -3.12
CA LYS A 390 -3.67 10.45 -2.51
C LYS A 390 -2.56 10.82 -1.54
N ASN A 391 -2.60 10.23 -0.34
CA ASN A 391 -1.59 10.38 0.72
C ASN A 391 -1.58 11.71 1.49
N THR A 392 -2.60 12.55 1.37
CA THR A 392 -2.77 13.74 2.23
C THR A 392 -3.59 13.40 3.48
N LYS A 393 -3.40 14.16 4.56
CA LYS A 393 -4.15 13.96 5.81
C LYS A 393 -5.66 14.17 5.57
N PRO A 394 -6.55 13.41 6.23
CA PRO A 394 -7.99 13.65 6.17
C PRO A 394 -8.30 15.09 6.60
N SER A 395 -9.23 15.75 5.91
CA SER A 395 -9.66 17.09 6.29
C SER A 395 -10.36 17.05 7.64
N LYS A 396 -10.17 18.12 8.42
CA LYS A 396 -10.90 18.28 9.69
C LYS A 396 -12.35 18.65 9.41
N VAL A 397 -13.24 18.27 10.33
CA VAL A 397 -14.61 18.79 10.36
C VAL A 397 -14.56 20.31 10.44
N SER A 398 -15.16 21.00 9.48
CA SER A 398 -15.07 22.45 9.36
C SER A 398 -16.22 23.14 10.11
N ILE A 399 -17.41 22.54 10.06
CA ILE A 399 -18.61 23.01 10.76
C ILE A 399 -19.41 21.83 11.31
N ILE A 400 -20.14 22.08 12.39
CA ILE A 400 -21.23 21.22 12.88
C ILE A 400 -22.52 22.03 12.87
N GLN A 401 -23.59 21.45 12.34
CA GLN A 401 -24.90 22.06 12.35
C GLN A 401 -25.75 21.42 13.44
N ILE A 402 -26.44 22.25 14.22
CA ILE A 402 -27.41 21.80 15.22
C ILE A 402 -28.69 22.60 15.03
N ALA A 403 -29.78 21.92 14.74
CA ALA A 403 -31.02 22.57 14.40
C ALA A 403 -32.19 22.08 15.25
N SER A 404 -33.07 23.02 15.61
CA SER A 404 -34.45 22.73 16.02
C SER A 404 -35.34 22.65 14.76
N ASP A 405 -36.66 22.63 14.95
CA ASP A 405 -37.62 22.75 13.85
C ASP A 405 -37.68 24.16 13.25
N LYS A 406 -37.23 25.19 13.99
CA LYS A 406 -37.34 26.61 13.61
C LYS A 406 -36.01 27.34 13.42
N VAL A 407 -34.98 26.96 14.17
CA VAL A 407 -33.69 27.66 14.19
C VAL A 407 -32.57 26.67 13.92
N ALA A 408 -31.66 27.02 13.00
CA ALA A 408 -30.45 26.27 12.70
C ALA A 408 -29.21 27.03 13.17
N PHE A 409 -28.41 26.40 14.03
CA PHE A 409 -27.11 26.92 14.47
C PHE A 409 -26.01 26.25 13.67
N ILE A 410 -25.14 27.04 13.04
CA ILE A 410 -23.97 26.54 12.31
C ILE A 410 -22.72 26.99 13.07
N PHE A 411 -22.05 26.04 13.72
CA PHE A 411 -20.87 26.30 14.53
C PHE A 411 -19.61 26.21 13.69
N ASP A 412 -18.81 27.28 13.67
CA ASP A 412 -17.48 27.31 13.06
C ASP A 412 -16.47 26.58 13.95
N LEU A 413 -16.34 25.26 13.77
CA LEU A 413 -15.44 24.45 14.61
C LEU A 413 -13.96 24.80 14.40
N ILE A 414 -13.59 25.38 13.26
CA ILE A 414 -12.21 25.82 13.02
C ILE A 414 -11.91 26.99 13.96
N LYS A 415 -12.69 28.06 13.86
CA LYS A 415 -12.47 29.28 14.64
C LYS A 415 -12.73 29.07 16.14
N LEU A 416 -13.83 28.42 16.52
CA LEU A 416 -14.19 28.22 17.93
C LEU A 416 -13.17 27.34 18.68
N TYR A 417 -12.58 26.35 18.01
CA TYR A 417 -11.55 25.52 18.59
C TYR A 417 -10.23 26.27 18.77
N GLU A 418 -9.87 27.15 17.82
CA GLU A 418 -8.69 28.00 17.92
C GLU A 418 -8.85 29.06 19.02
N ASP A 419 -10.05 29.63 19.17
CA ASP A 419 -10.34 30.69 20.14
C ASP A 419 -10.38 30.17 21.59
N ASP A 420 -11.23 29.18 21.87
CA ASP A 420 -11.33 28.58 23.21
C ASP A 420 -11.84 27.12 23.15
N PRO A 421 -10.93 26.13 23.07
CA PRO A 421 -11.32 24.73 22.98
C PRO A 421 -12.01 24.22 24.25
N LYS A 422 -11.77 24.84 25.42
CA LYS A 422 -12.42 24.44 26.68
C LYS A 422 -13.86 24.94 26.75
N ALA A 423 -14.10 26.17 26.30
CA ALA A 423 -15.46 26.69 26.17
C ALA A 423 -16.26 25.88 25.15
N LEU A 424 -15.66 25.57 23.99
CA LEU A 424 -16.25 24.71 22.97
C LEU A 424 -16.62 23.33 23.54
N ASP A 425 -15.68 22.65 24.20
CA ASP A 425 -15.92 21.35 24.84
C ASP A 425 -17.05 21.41 25.86
N SER A 426 -17.00 22.37 26.78
CA SER A 426 -17.99 22.52 27.85
C SER A 426 -19.40 22.76 27.31
N CYS A 427 -19.53 23.64 26.31
CA CYS A 427 -20.80 23.97 25.67
C CYS A 427 -21.38 22.80 24.88
N LEU A 428 -20.59 22.16 24.01
CA LEU A 428 -21.08 21.01 23.25
C LEU A 428 -21.36 19.81 24.16
N ARG A 429 -20.60 19.61 25.24
CA ARG A 429 -20.87 18.53 26.21
C ARG A 429 -22.23 18.69 26.89
N ARG A 430 -22.62 19.94 27.23
CA ARG A 430 -23.96 20.23 27.77
C ARG A 430 -25.07 19.78 26.83
N ILE A 431 -24.87 19.91 25.51
CA ILE A 431 -25.82 19.45 24.50
C ILE A 431 -25.73 17.92 24.35
N MET A 432 -24.54 17.40 24.02
CA MET A 432 -24.30 16.00 23.66
C MET A 432 -24.63 15.03 24.79
N CYS A 433 -24.26 15.35 26.03
CA CYS A 433 -24.52 14.50 27.19
C CYS A 433 -25.90 14.72 27.84
N SER A 434 -26.72 15.65 27.32
CA SER A 434 -28.04 15.89 27.92
C SER A 434 -29.02 14.75 27.64
N SER A 435 -29.45 14.06 28.68
CA SER A 435 -30.51 13.05 28.62
C SER A 435 -31.91 13.63 28.30
N LYS A 436 -32.05 14.96 28.28
CA LYS A 436 -33.32 15.66 28.03
C LYS A 436 -33.57 15.98 26.57
N ILE A 437 -32.52 15.93 25.74
CA ILE A 437 -32.54 16.33 24.34
C ILE A 437 -32.32 15.08 23.48
N LEU A 438 -33.28 14.74 22.63
CA LEU A 438 -33.11 13.72 21.59
C LEU A 438 -32.33 14.33 20.42
N LYS A 439 -31.19 13.75 20.08
CA LYS A 439 -30.36 14.16 18.94
C LYS A 439 -30.60 13.23 17.78
N LEU A 440 -30.97 13.80 16.65
CA LEU A 440 -31.19 13.10 15.39
C LEU A 440 -29.99 13.33 14.49
N GLY A 441 -29.52 12.28 13.83
CA GLY A 441 -28.55 12.40 12.73
C GLY A 441 -28.80 11.31 11.69
N TYR A 442 -28.16 11.38 10.54
CA TYR A 442 -28.29 10.37 9.49
C TYR A 442 -26.94 9.77 9.17
N ASP A 443 -26.72 8.48 9.50
CA ASP A 443 -25.37 7.88 9.47
C ASP A 443 -24.38 8.64 10.39
N ILE A 444 -24.92 9.21 11.48
CA ILE A 444 -24.22 10.12 12.41
C ILE A 444 -22.98 9.50 13.08
N GLN A 445 -22.86 8.17 13.04
CA GLN A 445 -21.66 7.48 13.53
C GLN A 445 -20.43 7.81 12.68
N CYS A 446 -20.61 8.02 11.37
CA CYS A 446 -19.55 8.49 10.49
C CYS A 446 -19.10 9.91 10.87
N ASP A 447 -20.05 10.80 11.15
CA ASP A 447 -19.75 12.19 11.55
C ASP A 447 -19.04 12.26 12.90
N LEU A 448 -19.54 11.51 13.90
CA LEU A 448 -18.89 11.41 15.21
C LEU A 448 -17.47 10.86 15.09
N HIS A 449 -17.24 9.89 14.21
CA HIS A 449 -15.91 9.38 13.95
C HIS A 449 -14.98 10.45 13.38
N GLN A 450 -15.46 11.23 12.40
CA GLN A 450 -14.71 12.32 11.79
C GLN A 450 -14.44 13.47 12.80
N LEU A 451 -15.40 13.79 13.66
CA LEU A 451 -15.25 14.75 14.76
C LEU A 451 -14.17 14.31 15.76
N MET A 452 -14.20 13.05 16.20
CA MET A 452 -13.19 12.49 17.10
C MET A 452 -11.79 12.47 16.48
N GLN A 453 -11.66 12.23 15.17
CA GLN A 453 -10.37 12.34 14.49
C GLN A 453 -9.88 13.79 14.38
N SER A 454 -10.81 14.73 14.16
CA SER A 454 -10.49 16.14 13.95
C SER A 454 -10.12 16.86 15.24
N TYR A 455 -10.79 16.50 16.34
CA TYR A 455 -10.80 17.18 17.63
C TYR A 455 -10.74 16.19 18.81
N GLY A 456 -9.90 15.17 18.72
CA GLY A 456 -9.85 14.08 19.72
C GLY A 456 -9.50 14.47 21.16
N GLU A 457 -9.07 15.71 21.37
CA GLU A 457 -8.86 16.32 22.70
C GLU A 457 -10.18 16.78 23.35
N LEU A 458 -11.25 16.96 22.58
CA LEU A 458 -12.56 17.33 23.09
C LEU A 458 -13.32 16.07 23.54
N GLU A 459 -13.79 16.08 24.79
CA GLU A 459 -14.55 14.99 25.38
C GLU A 459 -16.00 14.99 24.89
N CYS A 460 -16.52 16.15 24.45
CA CYS A 460 -17.90 16.32 23.98
C CYS A 460 -18.29 15.42 22.80
N PHE A 461 -17.32 14.92 22.03
CA PHE A 461 -17.54 13.99 20.92
C PHE A 461 -17.32 12.51 21.29
N GLN A 462 -16.81 12.24 22.49
CA GLN A 462 -16.56 10.88 22.99
C GLN A 462 -17.70 10.34 23.86
N SER A 463 -18.47 11.25 24.47
CA SER A 463 -19.63 10.90 25.31
C SER A 463 -20.88 11.63 24.85
N TYR A 464 -21.97 10.90 24.69
CA TYR A 464 -23.25 11.44 24.24
C TYR A 464 -24.41 10.60 24.76
N GLU A 465 -25.56 11.22 24.95
CA GLU A 465 -26.80 10.55 25.35
C GLU A 465 -27.91 10.85 24.38
N MET A 466 -28.92 9.98 24.32
CA MET A 466 -30.15 10.23 23.57
C MET A 466 -29.91 10.48 22.07
N LEU A 467 -28.98 9.75 21.46
CA LEU A 467 -28.68 9.86 20.03
C LEU A 467 -29.47 8.83 19.23
N LEU A 468 -30.20 9.28 18.20
CA LEU A 468 -30.94 8.44 17.28
C LEU A 468 -30.42 8.63 15.86
N ASP A 469 -29.92 7.54 15.29
CA ASP A 469 -29.54 7.48 13.89
C ASP A 469 -30.75 7.14 13.03
N MET A 470 -31.20 8.12 12.25
CA MET A 470 -32.36 8.04 11.37
C MET A 470 -32.18 6.97 10.30
N GLN A 471 -30.95 6.66 9.86
CA GLN A 471 -30.71 5.59 8.89
C GLN A 471 -31.09 4.21 9.47
N LYS A 472 -30.88 4.00 10.77
CA LYS A 472 -31.24 2.74 11.45
C LYS A 472 -32.74 2.58 11.62
N LEU A 473 -33.46 3.70 11.79
CA LEU A 473 -34.92 3.72 11.89
C LEU A 473 -35.59 3.44 10.54
N PHE A 474 -35.07 4.00 9.44
CA PHE A 474 -35.65 3.87 8.10
C PHE A 474 -34.85 2.91 7.21
N LYS A 475 -34.91 1.61 7.53
CA LYS A 475 -34.25 0.57 6.74
C LYS A 475 -34.92 0.40 5.38
N GLY A 476 -34.12 0.37 4.31
CA GLY A 476 -34.59 0.09 2.94
C GLY A 476 -34.78 1.32 2.06
N VAL A 477 -34.64 2.53 2.62
CA VAL A 477 -34.68 3.78 1.83
C VAL A 477 -33.39 3.95 1.04
N THR A 478 -33.51 4.08 -0.28
CA THR A 478 -32.36 4.33 -1.17
C THR A 478 -32.14 5.84 -1.37
N GLY A 479 -30.89 6.26 -1.54
CA GLY A 479 -30.56 7.65 -1.91
C GLY A 479 -30.11 8.57 -0.77
N GLY A 480 -29.91 8.02 0.44
CA GLY A 480 -29.43 8.75 1.62
C GLY A 480 -30.52 9.63 2.25
N LEU A 481 -30.12 10.65 3.01
CA LEU A 481 -31.03 11.61 3.63
C LEU A 481 -31.97 12.30 2.61
N SER A 482 -31.47 12.64 1.43
CA SER A 482 -32.28 13.19 0.33
C SER A 482 -33.39 12.23 -0.14
N GLY A 483 -33.09 10.93 -0.20
CA GLY A 483 -34.10 9.89 -0.51
C GLY A 483 -35.15 9.78 0.58
N LEU A 484 -34.72 9.79 1.85
CA LEU A 484 -35.62 9.77 3.01
C LEU A 484 -36.52 11.01 3.07
N SER A 485 -35.96 12.19 2.82
CA SER A 485 -36.72 13.44 2.70
C SER A 485 -37.77 13.33 1.60
N LYS A 486 -37.42 12.77 0.43
CA LYS A 486 -38.38 12.61 -0.66
C LYS A 486 -39.52 11.67 -0.30
N GLU A 487 -39.23 10.56 0.38
CA GLU A 487 -40.23 9.57 0.79
C GLU A 487 -41.19 10.12 1.86
N ILE A 488 -40.66 10.86 2.84
CA ILE A 488 -41.45 11.36 3.97
C ILE A 488 -42.05 12.74 3.70
N LEU A 489 -41.28 13.69 3.18
CA LEU A 489 -41.69 15.08 2.98
C LEU A 489 -42.10 15.39 1.53
N GLY A 490 -41.95 14.44 0.60
CA GLY A 490 -42.35 14.59 -0.81
C GLY A 490 -41.34 15.32 -1.70
N ALA A 491 -40.27 15.87 -1.14
CA ALA A 491 -39.21 16.58 -1.86
C ALA A 491 -37.82 16.13 -1.39
N GLY A 492 -36.88 16.02 -2.33
CA GLY A 492 -35.49 15.66 -2.03
C GLY A 492 -34.65 16.86 -1.60
N LEU A 493 -33.44 16.59 -1.15
CA LEU A 493 -32.43 17.62 -0.85
C LEU A 493 -31.54 17.87 -2.06
N ASN A 494 -31.23 19.14 -2.32
CA ASN A 494 -30.28 19.55 -3.35
C ASN A 494 -28.87 19.14 -2.90
N LYS A 495 -28.16 18.33 -3.69
CA LYS A 495 -26.83 17.81 -3.35
C LYS A 495 -25.68 18.66 -3.88
N SER A 496 -25.96 19.89 -4.35
CA SER A 496 -24.99 20.69 -5.10
C SER A 496 -23.76 21.11 -4.28
N ARG A 497 -23.90 21.27 -2.96
CA ARG A 497 -22.84 21.79 -2.07
C ARG A 497 -22.16 20.76 -1.18
N ARG A 498 -22.59 19.50 -1.24
CA ARG A 498 -22.02 18.39 -0.44
C ARG A 498 -20.49 18.28 -0.54
N ASN A 499 -19.94 18.53 -1.73
CA ASN A 499 -18.50 18.44 -2.00
C ASN A 499 -17.84 19.82 -2.15
N SER A 500 -18.39 20.86 -1.49
CA SER A 500 -17.83 22.21 -1.54
C SER A 500 -16.61 22.39 -0.63
N ASN A 501 -15.87 23.49 -0.80
CA ASN A 501 -14.82 23.88 0.13
C ASN A 501 -15.39 24.45 1.45
N TRP A 502 -15.67 23.56 2.41
CA TRP A 502 -16.21 23.93 3.72
C TRP A 502 -15.21 24.62 4.68
N GLU A 503 -13.91 24.66 4.32
CA GLU A 503 -12.89 25.44 5.04
C GLU A 503 -12.90 26.92 4.64
N GLN A 504 -13.63 27.30 3.58
CA GLN A 504 -13.69 28.68 3.12
C GLN A 504 -14.30 29.60 4.19
N ARG A 505 -13.70 30.77 4.42
CA ARG A 505 -14.26 31.83 5.26
C ARG A 505 -14.24 33.19 4.54
N PRO A 506 -15.37 33.92 4.53
CA PRO A 506 -16.69 33.51 5.03
C PRO A 506 -17.32 32.41 4.14
N LEU A 507 -18.18 31.58 4.74
CA LEU A 507 -19.05 30.67 3.97
C LEU A 507 -20.04 31.48 3.13
N THR A 508 -20.33 30.98 1.93
CA THR A 508 -21.34 31.58 1.05
C THR A 508 -22.74 31.39 1.63
N GLN A 509 -23.70 32.22 1.22
CA GLN A 509 -25.09 32.10 1.67
C GLN A 509 -25.68 30.72 1.34
N ASN A 510 -25.45 30.22 0.12
CA ASN A 510 -25.93 28.91 -0.31
C ASN A 510 -25.31 27.76 0.50
N GLN A 511 -24.04 27.88 0.93
CA GLN A 511 -23.43 26.90 1.85
C GLN A 511 -24.12 26.89 3.22
N LYS A 512 -24.45 28.07 3.76
CA LYS A 512 -25.18 28.17 5.04
C LYS A 512 -26.59 27.59 4.91
N GLU A 513 -27.29 27.86 3.83
CA GLU A 513 -28.63 27.33 3.58
C GLU A 513 -28.63 25.82 3.41
N TYR A 514 -27.69 25.28 2.62
CA TYR A 514 -27.48 23.83 2.48
C TYR A 514 -27.22 23.19 3.85
N ALA A 515 -26.24 23.72 4.60
CA ALA A 515 -25.85 23.20 5.91
C ALA A 515 -27.02 23.22 6.91
N ALA A 516 -27.76 24.33 6.96
CA ALA A 516 -28.94 24.44 7.81
C ALA A 516 -30.01 23.40 7.44
N LEU A 517 -30.25 23.20 6.14
CA LEU A 517 -31.27 22.27 5.65
C LEU A 517 -30.96 20.82 6.04
N ASP A 518 -29.70 20.38 5.94
CA ASP A 518 -29.28 19.00 6.25
C ASP A 518 -29.49 18.64 7.75
N ALA A 519 -29.44 19.62 8.66
CA ALA A 519 -29.79 19.41 10.06
C ALA A 519 -31.29 19.56 10.35
N VAL A 520 -31.94 20.63 9.84
CA VAL A 520 -33.36 20.91 10.10
C VAL A 520 -34.27 19.79 9.58
N VAL A 521 -33.97 19.27 8.38
CA VAL A 521 -34.80 18.26 7.71
C VAL A 521 -34.98 17.00 8.57
N LEU A 522 -33.99 16.65 9.40
CA LEU A 522 -34.07 15.50 10.31
C LEU A 522 -35.21 15.64 11.32
N VAL A 523 -35.37 16.84 11.89
CA VAL A 523 -36.43 17.15 12.86
C VAL A 523 -37.80 17.06 12.19
N HIS A 524 -37.93 17.62 10.98
CA HIS A 524 -39.18 17.59 10.21
C HIS A 524 -39.56 16.17 9.76
N ILE A 525 -38.60 15.38 9.28
CA ILE A 525 -38.81 13.96 8.96
C ILE A 525 -39.32 13.21 10.20
N PHE A 526 -38.69 13.42 11.36
CA PHE A 526 -39.07 12.74 12.59
C PHE A 526 -40.47 13.15 13.06
N HIS A 527 -40.79 14.44 13.07
CA HIS A 527 -42.12 14.94 13.42
C HIS A 527 -43.21 14.40 12.48
N GLU A 528 -42.98 14.41 11.17
CA GLU A 528 -43.92 13.87 10.20
C GLU A 528 -44.11 12.36 10.35
N HIS A 529 -43.03 11.62 10.62
CA HIS A 529 -43.10 10.18 10.89
C HIS A 529 -43.92 9.88 12.16
N MET A 530 -43.70 10.61 13.25
CA MET A 530 -44.48 10.48 14.48
C MET A 530 -45.96 10.84 14.27
N ARG A 531 -46.23 11.89 13.49
CA ARG A 531 -47.60 12.31 13.13
C ARG A 531 -48.33 11.22 12.35
N ARG A 532 -47.67 10.59 11.36
CA ARG A 532 -48.24 9.47 10.60
C ARG A 532 -48.55 8.28 11.50
N GLN A 533 -47.63 7.88 12.38
CA GLN A 533 -47.87 6.77 13.32
C GLN A 533 -49.05 7.02 14.26
N ALA A 534 -49.27 8.27 14.70
CA ALA A 534 -50.40 8.63 15.56
C ALA A 534 -51.76 8.58 14.83
N GLN A 535 -51.79 8.79 13.51
CA GLN A 535 -53.02 8.82 12.71
C GLN A 535 -53.53 7.43 12.29
N PHE A 536 -52.66 6.41 12.23
CA PHE A 536 -53.02 5.08 11.71
C PHE A 536 -53.50 4.06 12.75
N GLY A 537 -53.79 4.46 14.00
CA GLY A 537 -54.61 3.66 14.94
C GLY A 537 -54.05 2.28 15.34
N VAL A 538 -53.50 2.22 16.55
CA VAL A 538 -53.21 1.04 17.40
C VAL A 538 -53.81 -0.30 16.93
N SER A 539 -52.95 -1.23 16.49
CA SER A 539 -53.05 -2.63 16.93
C SER A 539 -52.12 -2.79 18.13
N GLU A 540 -52.68 -3.21 19.26
CA GLU A 540 -51.97 -3.35 20.54
C GLU A 540 -50.78 -4.31 20.40
N GLY A 541 -49.56 -3.76 20.36
CA GLY A 541 -48.32 -4.55 20.34
C GLY A 541 -47.05 -3.75 20.02
N ASN A 542 -47.11 -2.79 19.08
CA ASN A 542 -45.91 -2.07 18.60
C ASN A 542 -45.79 -0.65 19.15
N LYS A 543 -45.78 -0.48 20.48
CA LYS A 543 -45.50 0.83 21.10
C LYS A 543 -43.99 1.10 21.10
N VAL A 544 -43.58 1.99 20.19
CA VAL A 544 -42.32 2.77 20.13
C VAL A 544 -41.05 2.04 19.69
N GLU A 545 -41.02 1.65 18.41
CA GLU A 545 -39.87 1.04 17.72
C GLU A 545 -38.61 1.92 17.73
N TRP A 546 -38.73 3.24 17.64
CA TRP A 546 -37.56 4.12 17.57
C TRP A 546 -36.77 4.23 18.88
N LYS A 547 -37.40 4.08 20.05
CA LYS A 547 -36.72 4.15 21.35
C LYS A 547 -35.66 3.06 21.51
N SER A 548 -35.88 1.90 20.88
CA SER A 548 -34.91 0.80 20.88
C SER A 548 -33.65 1.08 20.06
N HIS A 549 -33.71 2.11 19.20
CA HIS A 549 -32.60 2.55 18.34
C HIS A 549 -31.83 3.74 18.92
N VAL A 550 -32.26 4.27 20.08
CA VAL A 550 -31.57 5.36 20.79
C VAL A 550 -30.34 4.79 21.48
N VAL A 551 -29.20 5.46 21.28
CA VAL A 551 -27.90 5.08 21.82
C VAL A 551 -27.39 6.16 22.78
N SER A 552 -26.75 5.72 23.86
CA SER A 552 -25.95 6.54 24.75
C SER A 552 -24.57 5.91 24.89
N CYS A 553 -23.53 6.74 24.94
CA CYS A 553 -22.13 6.36 25.08
C CYS A 553 -21.49 7.21 26.18
N HIS A 554 -20.81 6.56 27.13
CA HIS A 554 -20.05 7.22 28.19
C HIS A 554 -18.62 6.69 28.14
N SER A 555 -17.67 7.56 27.77
CA SER A 555 -16.26 7.20 27.81
C SER A 555 -15.80 7.10 29.27
N THR A 556 -15.28 5.95 29.67
CA THR A 556 -14.65 5.77 31.00
C THR A 556 -13.17 6.08 30.89
N HIS A 557 -12.74 7.21 31.46
CA HIS A 557 -11.33 7.48 31.65
C HIS A 557 -10.77 6.56 32.74
N LEU A 558 -10.38 5.32 32.36
CA LEU A 558 -9.37 4.41 32.96
C LEU A 558 -9.64 2.94 32.57
N ALA A 559 -9.26 2.52 31.35
CA ALA A 559 -8.87 1.13 31.03
C ALA A 559 -8.39 1.02 29.57
N ARG A 560 -7.19 1.52 29.26
CA ARG A 560 -6.39 0.94 28.15
C ARG A 560 -5.53 -0.17 28.73
N ASN A 561 -6.14 -1.34 28.93
CA ASN A 561 -5.44 -2.62 28.94
C ASN A 561 -6.21 -3.57 28.02
N ASN A 562 -5.50 -4.09 27.02
CA ASN A 562 -6.00 -5.02 26.02
C ASN A 562 -6.65 -6.24 26.69
N SER A 563 -7.96 -6.41 26.51
CA SER A 563 -8.66 -7.68 26.71
C SER A 563 -9.15 -8.19 25.36
N THR A 564 -8.31 -8.97 24.67
CA THR A 564 -8.78 -9.91 23.66
C THR A 564 -9.24 -11.18 24.37
N ALA A 565 -10.51 -11.52 24.16
CA ALA A 565 -11.16 -12.72 24.64
C ALA A 565 -10.40 -14.00 24.24
N SER A 566 -10.28 -14.91 25.19
CA SER A 566 -9.75 -16.27 25.04
C SER A 566 -10.78 -17.22 24.42
N CYS A 567 -10.37 -18.03 23.46
CA CYS A 567 -11.07 -19.26 23.07
C CYS A 567 -10.07 -20.43 23.04
N ASP A 568 -10.37 -21.48 23.81
CA ASP A 568 -9.64 -22.74 23.93
C ASP A 568 -9.84 -23.68 22.73
N THR A 569 -8.92 -24.64 22.53
CA THR A 569 -9.10 -26.10 22.15
C THR A 569 -7.84 -26.71 21.44
N PRO A 570 -7.69 -28.05 21.18
CA PRO A 570 -6.80 -28.96 21.94
C PRO A 570 -5.72 -29.71 21.08
N GLY A 571 -4.79 -30.43 21.74
CA GLY A 571 -3.57 -31.03 21.15
C GLY A 571 -3.68 -32.39 20.42
N HIS A 572 -2.68 -32.75 19.58
CA HIS A 572 -2.53 -34.08 18.92
C HIS A 572 -1.09 -34.46 18.43
N GLN A 573 -0.85 -35.77 18.28
CA GLN A 573 0.41 -36.56 18.03
C GLN A 573 0.84 -36.76 16.53
N LEU A 574 2.07 -37.28 16.27
CA LEU A 574 2.83 -37.33 14.98
C LEU A 574 3.10 -38.74 14.37
N ILE A 575 3.29 -38.86 13.03
CA ILE A 575 3.86 -40.01 12.27
C ILE A 575 4.90 -39.53 11.20
N GLN A 576 5.98 -40.30 10.92
CA GLN A 576 7.18 -39.96 10.10
C GLN A 576 7.30 -40.68 8.73
N LEU A 577 8.02 -40.05 7.77
CA LEU A 577 8.49 -40.58 6.47
C LEU A 577 9.91 -40.05 6.19
N THR A 578 10.81 -40.83 5.57
CA THR A 578 12.23 -40.43 5.31
C THR A 578 12.64 -40.75 3.87
N VAL A 579 13.48 -39.88 3.27
CA VAL A 579 14.03 -40.00 1.90
C VAL A 579 15.53 -39.75 1.93
N PHE A 580 16.32 -40.53 1.19
CA PHE A 580 17.78 -40.41 1.08
C PHE A 580 18.21 -39.89 -0.30
N CYS A 581 19.13 -38.94 -0.36
CA CYS A 581 19.82 -38.50 -1.58
C CYS A 581 21.35 -38.57 -1.37
N ARG A 582 22.11 -39.03 -2.37
CA ARG A 582 23.58 -39.11 -2.35
C ARG A 582 24.14 -38.35 -3.55
N ALA A 583 25.10 -37.46 -3.31
CA ALA A 583 25.92 -36.82 -4.35
C ALA A 583 27.39 -37.14 -4.09
N THR A 584 28.17 -37.36 -5.14
CA THR A 584 29.62 -37.60 -5.09
C THR A 584 30.33 -36.67 -6.08
N PHE A 585 31.36 -35.98 -5.62
CA PHE A 585 32.24 -35.11 -6.40
C PHE A 585 33.24 -35.93 -7.23
N VAL A 586 33.46 -35.55 -8.49
CA VAL A 586 34.58 -36.03 -9.32
C VAL A 586 35.25 -34.85 -10.03
N GLY A 587 36.20 -34.19 -9.36
CA GLY A 587 37.13 -33.23 -9.98
C GLY A 587 36.61 -31.80 -10.22
N PRO A 588 37.48 -30.88 -10.71
CA PRO A 588 37.30 -29.43 -10.54
C PRO A 588 36.28 -28.76 -11.47
N SER A 589 35.63 -29.47 -12.41
CA SER A 589 34.90 -28.78 -13.50
C SER A 589 33.61 -29.43 -14.00
N ARG A 590 33.06 -30.49 -13.39
CA ARG A 590 31.71 -31.02 -13.75
C ARG A 590 31.00 -31.72 -12.59
N ILE A 591 29.69 -31.51 -12.46
CA ILE A 591 28.78 -32.25 -11.56
C ILE A 591 27.82 -33.11 -12.42
N SER A 592 27.64 -34.38 -12.08
CA SER A 592 26.63 -35.26 -12.68
C SER A 592 25.76 -35.91 -11.59
N ILE A 593 24.43 -35.88 -11.76
CA ILE A 593 23.44 -36.42 -10.82
C ILE A 593 22.70 -37.57 -11.50
N ARG A 594 22.63 -38.76 -10.88
CA ARG A 594 21.75 -39.86 -11.32
C ARG A 594 20.89 -40.44 -10.18
N THR A 595 19.57 -40.30 -10.37
CA THR A 595 18.36 -41.02 -9.91
C THR A 595 18.16 -41.48 -8.44
N LEU A 596 16.97 -41.15 -7.89
CA LEU A 596 16.43 -41.50 -6.57
C LEU A 596 15.51 -42.75 -6.60
N LYS A 597 15.52 -43.60 -5.55
CA LYS A 597 14.52 -44.67 -5.29
C LYS A 597 13.97 -44.58 -3.85
N PHE A 598 12.69 -44.92 -3.66
CA PHE A 598 11.96 -44.88 -2.38
C PHE A 598 11.55 -46.29 -1.88
N GLY A 599 11.53 -46.51 -0.55
CA GLY A 599 11.00 -47.74 0.09
C GLY A 599 10.68 -47.55 1.58
N TRP A 600 9.68 -48.31 2.09
CA TRP A 600 9.07 -48.17 3.43
C TRP A 600 9.38 -49.35 4.37
N VAL A 601 9.55 -49.11 5.69
CA VAL A 601 9.60 -50.17 6.72
C VAL A 601 8.89 -49.71 8.02
N PRO A 602 8.01 -50.52 8.66
CA PRO A 602 7.31 -50.17 9.90
C PRO A 602 8.07 -50.56 11.19
N LYS A 603 7.86 -49.78 12.27
CA LYS A 603 8.50 -49.95 13.60
C LYS A 603 7.69 -50.89 14.51
N SER A 604 8.31 -51.97 14.98
CA SER A 604 8.03 -52.54 16.31
C SER A 604 9.29 -53.16 16.89
N SER A 605 9.95 -52.44 17.82
CA SER A 605 10.87 -52.93 18.86
C SER A 605 11.80 -51.81 19.35
N LEU A 606 11.39 -51.06 20.37
CA LEU A 606 12.32 -50.31 21.21
C LEU A 606 11.87 -50.44 22.67
N ARG A 607 12.74 -50.98 23.53
CA ARG A 607 12.74 -50.74 24.98
C ARG A 607 13.92 -49.84 25.33
N PRO A 608 13.84 -49.01 26.40
CA PRO A 608 14.89 -48.06 26.74
C PRO A 608 15.88 -48.68 27.75
N HIS A 609 17.16 -48.33 27.68
CA HIS A 609 17.99 -48.07 28.86
C HIS A 609 19.22 -47.22 28.50
N SER A 610 19.68 -46.56 29.55
CA SER A 610 20.55 -45.41 29.74
C SER A 610 22.06 -45.66 29.64
N TRP A 611 22.80 -44.54 29.67
CA TRP A 611 24.14 -44.29 30.27
C TRP A 611 25.31 -43.94 29.32
N GLY A 612 25.94 -42.79 29.63
CA GLY A 612 27.40 -42.67 29.78
C GLY A 612 28.21 -42.15 28.58
N LEU A 613 28.65 -40.90 28.65
CA LEU A 613 29.80 -40.39 27.89
C LEU A 613 31.11 -40.87 28.53
N THR A 614 32.09 -41.26 27.71
CA THR A 614 33.51 -41.25 28.11
C THR A 614 34.35 -40.76 26.94
N LEU A 615 35.11 -39.69 27.19
CA LEU A 615 36.07 -39.08 26.26
C LEU A 615 37.40 -39.84 26.29
N ARG A 616 38.00 -40.09 25.12
CA ARG A 616 39.46 -40.16 24.94
C ARG A 616 39.85 -39.60 23.56
N PRO A 617 40.97 -38.87 23.45
CA PRO A 617 41.44 -38.26 22.20
C PRO A 617 42.22 -39.29 21.36
N PRO A 618 42.23 -39.21 20.01
CA PRO A 618 43.13 -40.03 19.22
C PRO A 618 44.45 -39.29 18.96
N PHE A 619 45.53 -40.00 19.27
CA PHE A 619 46.87 -39.81 18.73
C PHE A 619 46.86 -40.00 17.21
N TYR A 620 47.70 -39.22 16.52
CA TYR A 620 48.11 -39.41 15.14
C TYR A 620 48.91 -40.71 14.97
N ARG A 621 48.63 -41.47 13.90
CA ARG A 621 49.62 -42.20 13.09
C ARG A 621 49.05 -42.54 11.71
N ASP A 622 49.85 -42.23 10.70
CA ASP A 622 49.73 -42.65 9.31
C ASP A 622 49.73 -44.18 9.17
N ASP A 623 48.88 -44.71 8.28
CA ASP A 623 49.31 -45.58 7.18
C ASP A 623 48.15 -45.83 6.20
N GLY A 624 48.50 -45.86 4.91
CA GLY A 624 47.57 -45.93 3.79
C GLY A 624 46.94 -47.31 3.56
N SER A 625 45.66 -47.30 3.18
CA SER A 625 45.02 -48.14 2.13
C SER A 625 43.50 -47.99 2.20
N SER A 626 42.86 -47.74 1.06
CA SER A 626 41.39 -47.68 0.86
C SER A 626 40.74 -49.08 0.97
N PRO A 627 39.38 -49.21 0.98
CA PRO A 627 38.36 -48.40 1.65
C PRO A 627 37.36 -49.31 2.41
N ALA A 628 37.00 -48.98 3.66
CA ALA A 628 35.91 -49.68 4.36
C ALA A 628 34.86 -48.69 4.86
N SER A 629 33.66 -48.87 4.35
CA SER A 629 32.43 -48.21 4.75
C SER A 629 32.17 -48.33 6.25
N LEU A 630 32.10 -47.20 6.95
CA LEU A 630 31.53 -47.10 8.30
C LEU A 630 30.43 -46.04 8.31
N PHE A 631 29.20 -46.52 8.13
CA PHE A 631 27.98 -45.76 8.39
C PHE A 631 27.80 -45.59 9.91
N ARG A 632 27.63 -44.36 10.38
CA ARG A 632 26.94 -44.06 11.65
C ARG A 632 25.75 -43.14 11.36
N PRO A 633 24.51 -43.52 11.71
CA PRO A 633 23.36 -42.64 11.57
C PRO A 633 23.26 -41.66 12.76
N CYS A 634 23.27 -40.36 12.49
CA CYS A 634 22.77 -39.34 13.42
C CYS A 634 21.25 -39.22 13.25
N LYS A 635 20.47 -39.54 14.28
CA LYS A 635 19.03 -39.28 14.34
C LYS A 635 18.80 -37.84 14.80
N LEU A 636 18.21 -37.00 13.96
CA LEU A 636 17.60 -35.74 14.35
C LEU A 636 16.06 -35.91 14.36
N HIS A 637 15.45 -35.55 15.48
CA HIS A 637 14.00 -35.50 15.65
C HIS A 637 13.48 -34.14 15.16
N PHE A 638 12.45 -34.14 14.30
CA PHE A 638 11.68 -32.95 13.94
C PHE A 638 10.18 -33.22 14.08
N CYS A 639 9.46 -32.22 14.59
CA CYS A 639 8.03 -32.23 14.91
C CYS A 639 7.31 -31.25 13.98
N ALA A 640 6.27 -31.69 13.26
CA ALA A 640 5.35 -30.82 12.52
C ALA A 640 3.96 -31.49 12.38
N THR A 641 2.91 -30.79 12.80
CA THR A 641 1.50 -31.21 12.73
C THR A 641 0.77 -30.53 11.56
N ARG A 642 -0.04 -31.31 10.82
CA ARG A 642 -0.97 -30.86 9.77
C ARG A 642 -2.36 -31.40 10.13
N LYS A 643 -3.39 -30.56 10.28
CA LYS A 643 -4.79 -31.02 10.32
C LYS A 643 -5.31 -31.13 8.89
N GLY A 644 -5.81 -32.31 8.55
CA GLY A 644 -6.78 -32.51 7.48
C GLY A 644 -7.91 -33.36 8.03
N HIS A 645 -9.15 -33.00 7.72
CA HIS A 645 -10.25 -33.96 7.65
C HIS A 645 -10.88 -33.79 6.27
N SER A 646 -11.06 -34.94 5.62
CA SER A 646 -11.80 -35.14 4.39
C SER A 646 -13.29 -35.14 4.73
N MET A 647 -14.10 -34.47 3.91
CA MET A 647 -15.46 -34.90 3.63
C MET A 647 -15.88 -34.45 2.22
N ASP A 648 -16.83 -35.20 1.72
CA ASP A 648 -17.17 -35.51 0.34
C ASP A 648 -17.64 -34.37 -0.55
N LEU A 649 -17.50 -34.64 -1.85
CA LEU A 649 -18.02 -33.88 -2.97
C LEU A 649 -19.56 -33.86 -2.96
N GLY A 650 -20.13 -32.66 -2.94
CA GLY A 650 -21.54 -32.40 -3.24
C GLY A 650 -21.67 -31.03 -3.91
N GLY A 651 -21.89 -31.01 -5.23
CA GLY A 651 -21.84 -29.81 -6.04
C GLY A 651 -23.03 -28.84 -5.85
N LYS A 652 -22.73 -27.54 -5.93
CA LYS A 652 -23.34 -26.51 -6.80
C LYS A 652 -22.76 -25.15 -6.39
N GLY A 653 -22.33 -24.38 -7.39
CA GLY A 653 -21.54 -23.16 -7.18
C GLY A 653 -22.30 -21.97 -6.60
N ILE A 654 -21.52 -20.94 -6.23
CA ILE A 654 -21.81 -19.49 -6.31
C ILE A 654 -20.52 -18.75 -5.91
N GLY A 655 -20.14 -17.74 -6.68
CA GLY A 655 -19.66 -16.45 -6.17
C GLY A 655 -18.17 -16.25 -5.85
N ARG A 656 -17.47 -15.57 -6.77
CA ARG A 656 -16.25 -14.79 -6.51
C ARG A 656 -16.51 -13.70 -5.44
N ALA A 657 -15.66 -13.59 -4.41
CA ALA A 657 -15.22 -12.32 -3.81
C ALA A 657 -14.25 -12.54 -2.62
N ALA A 658 -13.33 -11.59 -2.48
CA ALA A 658 -12.57 -11.23 -1.26
C ALA A 658 -11.40 -12.14 -0.81
N LEU A 659 -10.17 -11.75 -1.15
CA LEU A 659 -9.32 -10.90 -0.28
C LEU A 659 -7.99 -10.62 -1.00
N ALA A 660 -7.87 -9.43 -1.59
CA ALA A 660 -6.62 -8.82 -2.03
C ALA A 660 -6.56 -7.43 -1.43
N ARG A 661 -5.66 -7.23 -0.45
CA ARG A 661 -5.18 -6.00 0.21
C ARG A 661 -4.22 -6.53 1.30
N GLU A 662 -2.98 -6.10 1.51
CA GLU A 662 -2.22 -4.90 1.17
C GLU A 662 -0.72 -5.26 1.30
N LEU A 663 0.13 -4.63 0.48
CA LEU A 663 1.31 -3.84 0.91
C LEU A 663 2.12 -3.46 -0.34
N SER A 664 1.69 -2.37 -0.98
CA SER A 664 2.51 -1.58 -1.89
C SER A 664 3.15 -0.46 -1.08
N ILE A 665 4.47 -0.36 -1.11
CA ILE A 665 5.24 0.75 -0.53
C ILE A 665 5.59 1.69 -1.70
N PRO A 666 5.27 2.99 -1.65
CA PRO A 666 5.72 3.95 -2.64
C PRO A 666 7.19 4.33 -2.44
N ILE A 667 7.88 4.51 -3.56
CA ILE A 667 9.20 5.10 -3.71
C ILE A 667 8.99 6.54 -4.24
N ASP A 668 9.87 7.45 -3.77
CA ASP A 668 10.16 8.83 -4.20
C ASP A 668 9.29 10.01 -3.74
N GLU A 669 9.91 10.89 -2.94
CA GLU A 669 10.27 12.30 -3.29
C GLU A 669 10.85 12.99 -2.03
N ILE A 670 12.18 13.16 -1.97
CA ILE A 670 12.83 14.19 -1.12
C ILE A 670 13.93 14.81 -1.98
N GLU A 671 13.63 16.00 -2.52
CA GLU A 671 14.62 16.96 -3.00
C GLU A 671 15.35 17.64 -1.82
N ASP A 672 16.53 18.13 -2.14
CA ASP A 672 17.60 18.64 -1.28
C ASP A 672 17.21 19.66 -0.21
N GLY A 673 17.83 19.52 0.97
CA GLY A 673 17.88 20.55 2.00
C GLY A 673 18.46 20.08 3.34
N ASN A 674 19.76 20.35 3.55
CA ASN A 674 20.50 20.25 4.82
C ASN A 674 20.61 18.87 5.50
N ARG A 675 21.60 18.09 5.07
CA ARG A 675 22.29 17.11 5.94
C ARG A 675 23.35 17.84 6.76
N ASP A 676 23.00 18.19 8.00
CA ASP A 676 23.93 18.29 9.13
C ASP A 676 23.13 18.73 10.37
N GLN A 677 22.62 17.75 11.13
CA GLN A 677 22.46 17.80 12.60
C GLN A 677 21.64 16.58 13.06
N LEU A 678 21.93 16.12 14.28
CA LEU A 678 21.34 15.00 15.03
C LEU A 678 21.94 13.61 14.76
N CYS A 679 23.25 13.51 14.98
CA CYS A 679 23.74 12.55 15.96
C CYS A 679 23.51 13.13 17.37
N GLN A 680 22.46 12.68 18.06
CA GLN A 680 22.37 12.57 19.52
C GLN A 680 21.24 11.62 19.89
#